data_AF-A0AAD9AMM4-F1
#
_entry.id   AF-A0AAD9AMM4-F1
#
_cell.length_a   1.000
_cell.length_b   1.000
_cell.length_c   1.000
_cell.angle_alpha   90.00
_cell.angle_beta   90.00
_cell.angle_gamma   90.00
#
_symmetry.space_group_name_H-M   'P 1'
#
loop_
_entity.id
_entity.type
_entity.pdbx_description
1 polymer ?
#
loop_
_entity_poly.entity_id
_entity_poly.type
_entity_poly.pdbx_seq_one_letter_code
_entity_poly.pdbx_strand_id
1 'polypeptide(L)'
;MYAKTLLVLVLGSGLASAQLNTLAVRAGLKYFGTAVNEQRVTDTTYMAIVNNTAEFGSVVPENGQKWAYTEPSQNTFSYTSGDIVPNIAKANGQILRCHTLTWHSQLPNWVSSGSWTAATLTAVIQTHISNVMKHYLGQCYAWDVVNEAAADDGTWRESVFYNTLGTDYLPISFRAARAADPNTKLYLNDYNLEYNGAKTDRVYEAATIVQNAGAPIDGVGFQGHLIVGSTPGRSALATALRRFTALGLEVAYTELDIRHSSLPASSAALVTQGNDFANVVGSCVDVDGCVGVTIWGFTDKYSWIPDTFSGQGDALLWDANYAKKPAYTSVSSVLAAAATGGVGTTVPPTTTTRTSTLVTSTTSSRATTTTAASGSEQVRWGQCGAFVPLVNTPSVSFQRFADQAVMAPEQTPSMLRRTETVHGIGVLDRDSPDSIAPSHGTIGNKHLTWTQRSQKPIRNIVFHVSKSQQEALQLSLYVRLRRILAARPAVASMPAETAHQSQARTQPAALTAAPCGGSVPRNRAGAEAVSKRHSAVLTYVSSKKTASLRQLRESEQPETTINMSDIKFEGWLGHSPDSVNGKMEWGAFEPKKWTEDDVDIEISHCGICGSDLHMLRSGWAETPYPCCVGHEIVGKAVRVGKNVKDISIGDRVGVGAQARSCMKSDCPECSIGRENYCGRANVSTYGSVYPDGEGKSYGGYADYNRTNGHFVIKIPEGLPSEDAAPMLCGGITVFSPLKNNGCGPGKTVGIVGVGGLGHFGVLFAKALGADKVVGISRKASKKDEVLKLGADEYIATDDDADWSKKYARSLDLIVCTVSSDKMPLQQYLRLLKVYGTFIQVGAPDGGNLPAINAFTLLASGIKVGGSGIGSPSDIREMLDLAVEKKVKPWVQKRPLKDANQAIVDMEAGHARYRYVLVNEKHAKL
;
A
#
# COMPACT_ATOMS: atom_id res chain seq x y z
N MET A 1 8.81 59.18 4.07
CA MET A 1 8.20 59.44 2.74
C MET A 1 7.32 58.26 2.36
N TYR A 2 6.25 58.47 1.58
CA TYR A 2 5.31 57.42 1.19
C TYR A 2 5.86 56.55 0.05
N ALA A 3 5.77 55.23 0.17
CA ALA A 3 6.04 54.27 -0.91
C ALA A 3 4.89 53.24 -0.98
N LYS A 4 3.92 53.56 -1.84
CA LYS A 4 2.69 52.83 -2.18
C LYS A 4 2.85 51.30 -2.23
N THR A 5 2.02 50.59 -1.47
CA THR A 5 1.75 49.16 -1.67
C THR A 5 1.19 48.92 -3.06
N LEU A 6 1.90 48.18 -3.92
CA LEU A 6 1.38 47.75 -5.21
C LEU A 6 0.57 46.45 -5.01
N LEU A 7 -0.74 46.58 -4.81
CA LEU A 7 -1.63 45.44 -4.61
C LEU A 7 -1.85 44.71 -5.95
N VAL A 8 -1.02 43.71 -6.24
CA VAL A 8 -1.21 42.82 -7.39
C VAL A 8 -2.39 41.89 -7.10
N LEU A 9 -3.60 42.30 -7.49
CA LEU A 9 -4.69 41.36 -7.69
C LEU A 9 -4.29 40.41 -8.84
N VAL A 10 -3.90 39.20 -8.49
CA VAL A 10 -3.95 38.08 -9.44
C VAL A 10 -5.42 37.70 -9.62
N LEU A 11 -6.13 38.48 -10.44
CA LEU A 11 -7.45 38.11 -10.96
C LEU A 11 -7.26 36.97 -11.98
N GLY A 12 -6.99 35.77 -11.47
CA GLY A 12 -6.90 34.50 -12.18
C GLY A 12 -8.25 34.04 -12.71
N SER A 13 -8.90 34.88 -13.51
CA SER A 13 -10.16 34.64 -14.21
C SER A 13 -9.92 33.63 -15.36
N GLY A 14 -9.65 32.38 -14.98
CA GLY A 14 -9.26 31.30 -15.90
C GLY A 14 -9.65 29.88 -15.45
N LEU A 15 -10.10 29.67 -14.21
CA LEU A 15 -10.65 28.38 -13.75
C LEU A 15 -12.10 28.14 -14.24
N ALA A 16 -12.34 28.41 -15.53
CA ALA A 16 -13.63 28.20 -16.18
C ALA A 16 -13.85 26.70 -16.44
N SER A 17 -14.49 26.04 -15.48
CA SER A 17 -14.83 24.60 -15.48
C SER A 17 -13.62 23.66 -15.55
N ALA A 18 -13.14 23.26 -14.36
CA ALA A 18 -12.65 21.88 -14.22
C ALA A 18 -13.75 20.89 -14.65
N GLN A 19 -13.34 19.72 -15.14
CA GLN A 19 -14.17 18.71 -15.78
C GLN A 19 -13.54 17.34 -15.45
N LEU A 20 -14.12 16.56 -14.53
CA LEU A 20 -13.42 15.44 -13.87
C LEU A 20 -12.90 14.37 -14.84
N ASN A 21 -13.75 13.82 -15.71
CA ASN A 21 -13.35 12.85 -16.72
C ASN A 21 -12.31 13.40 -17.70
N THR A 22 -12.41 14.67 -18.10
CA THR A 22 -11.42 15.31 -18.98
C THR A 22 -10.03 15.37 -18.34
N LEU A 23 -9.96 15.53 -17.02
CA LEU A 23 -8.70 15.51 -16.27
C LEU A 23 -8.22 14.07 -16.03
N ALA A 24 -9.11 13.13 -15.71
CA ALA A 24 -8.79 11.72 -15.55
C ALA A 24 -8.17 11.09 -16.81
N VAL A 25 -8.76 11.35 -17.98
CA VAL A 25 -8.23 10.85 -19.27
C VAL A 25 -6.87 11.45 -19.61
N ARG A 26 -6.61 12.71 -19.24
CA ARG A 26 -5.28 13.33 -19.40
C ARG A 26 -4.26 12.83 -18.36
N ALA A 27 -4.72 12.35 -17.20
CA ALA A 27 -3.91 11.72 -16.17
C ALA A 27 -3.61 10.23 -16.45
N GLY A 28 -4.08 9.68 -17.59
CA GLY A 28 -3.82 8.30 -18.00
C GLY A 28 -4.92 7.29 -17.65
N LEU A 29 -5.94 7.69 -16.89
CA LEU A 29 -7.09 6.83 -16.59
C LEU A 29 -8.02 6.69 -17.82
N LYS A 30 -8.77 5.59 -17.89
CA LYS A 30 -9.74 5.33 -18.98
C LYS A 30 -11.05 6.11 -18.80
N TYR A 31 -11.42 6.47 -17.57
CA TYR A 31 -12.59 7.31 -17.26
C TYR A 31 -12.56 7.90 -15.84
N PHE A 32 -13.34 8.97 -15.65
CA PHE A 32 -14.05 9.26 -14.40
C PHE A 32 -15.56 9.08 -14.64
N GLY A 33 -16.32 8.57 -13.68
CA GLY A 33 -17.73 8.24 -13.87
C GLY A 33 -18.61 8.33 -12.62
N THR A 34 -19.91 8.07 -12.78
CA THR A 34 -20.88 8.07 -11.68
C THR A 34 -21.95 7.00 -11.85
N ALA A 35 -22.46 6.45 -10.75
CA ALA A 35 -23.73 5.72 -10.78
C ALA A 35 -24.90 6.68 -11.04
N VAL A 36 -25.92 6.19 -11.74
CA VAL A 36 -27.08 6.97 -12.20
C VAL A 36 -28.34 6.32 -11.65
N ASN A 37 -29.08 7.07 -10.83
CA ASN A 37 -30.33 6.61 -10.24
C ASN A 37 -31.46 6.66 -11.28
N GLU A 38 -31.99 5.49 -11.63
CA GLU A 38 -32.99 5.34 -12.68
C GLU A 38 -34.31 6.06 -12.35
N GLN A 39 -34.60 6.29 -11.07
CA GLN A 39 -35.80 6.98 -10.59
C GLN A 39 -35.66 8.51 -10.62
N ARG A 40 -34.47 9.06 -10.91
CA ARG A 40 -34.18 10.51 -10.89
C ARG A 40 -33.94 11.12 -12.27
N VAL A 41 -34.06 10.34 -13.35
CA VAL A 41 -33.84 10.80 -14.73
C VAL A 41 -34.82 11.87 -15.22
N THR A 42 -35.87 12.19 -14.45
CA THR A 42 -36.77 13.33 -14.70
C THR A 42 -36.27 14.65 -14.11
N ASP A 43 -35.27 14.64 -13.22
CA ASP A 43 -34.64 15.87 -12.73
C ASP A 43 -33.65 16.40 -13.77
N THR A 44 -34.02 17.54 -14.38
CA THR A 44 -33.26 18.11 -15.50
C THR A 44 -31.89 18.65 -15.09
N THR A 45 -31.71 19.09 -13.84
CA THR A 45 -30.42 19.56 -13.33
C THR A 45 -29.50 18.39 -13.06
N TYR A 46 -30.02 17.31 -12.46
CA TYR A 46 -29.29 16.05 -12.31
C TYR A 46 -28.82 15.51 -13.67
N MET A 47 -29.74 15.38 -14.63
CA MET A 47 -29.43 14.84 -15.95
C MET A 47 -28.52 15.74 -16.80
N ALA A 48 -28.57 17.06 -16.63
CA ALA A 48 -27.63 17.96 -17.30
C ALA A 48 -26.17 17.72 -16.86
N ILE A 49 -25.95 17.27 -15.62
CA ILE A 49 -24.62 16.93 -15.10
C ILE A 49 -24.24 15.49 -15.48
N VAL A 50 -25.17 14.52 -15.40
CA VAL A 50 -24.94 13.13 -15.88
C VAL A 50 -24.55 13.09 -17.36
N ASN A 51 -25.21 13.90 -18.20
CA ASN A 51 -24.95 13.96 -19.64
C ASN A 51 -23.70 14.78 -20.01
N ASN A 52 -23.06 15.48 -19.06
CA ASN A 52 -21.82 16.20 -19.33
C ASN A 52 -20.64 15.20 -19.34
N THR A 53 -20.32 14.69 -20.53
CA THR A 53 -19.23 13.71 -20.74
C THR A 53 -17.84 14.20 -20.34
N ALA A 54 -17.67 15.51 -20.16
CA ALA A 54 -16.44 16.09 -19.66
C ALA A 54 -16.28 15.92 -18.13
N GLU A 55 -17.38 15.81 -17.36
CA GLU A 55 -17.38 15.37 -15.96
C GLU A 55 -17.37 13.84 -15.85
N PHE A 56 -18.25 13.16 -16.60
CA PHE A 56 -18.47 11.72 -16.48
C PHE A 56 -18.34 11.02 -17.84
N GLY A 57 -17.21 10.35 -18.06
CA GLY A 57 -16.96 9.51 -19.23
C GLY A 57 -17.44 8.08 -19.06
N SER A 58 -17.88 7.68 -17.86
CA SER A 58 -18.50 6.39 -17.57
C SER A 58 -19.75 6.53 -16.70
N VAL A 59 -20.71 5.62 -16.88
CA VAL A 59 -21.90 5.50 -16.03
C VAL A 59 -22.16 4.06 -15.59
N VAL A 60 -22.89 3.90 -14.48
CA VAL A 60 -23.39 2.63 -13.91
C VAL A 60 -24.90 2.77 -13.64
N PRO A 61 -25.74 1.77 -13.95
CA PRO A 61 -27.10 1.68 -13.39
C PRO A 61 -27.03 1.31 -11.90
N GLU A 62 -27.57 2.17 -11.04
CA GLU A 62 -27.53 1.97 -9.58
C GLU A 62 -28.32 0.72 -9.12
N ASN A 63 -29.40 0.38 -9.84
CA ASN A 63 -30.32 -0.69 -9.43
C ASN A 63 -30.85 -1.54 -10.59
N GLY A 64 -31.15 -0.95 -11.75
CA GLY A 64 -32.06 -1.52 -12.76
C GLY A 64 -31.61 -2.81 -13.43
N GLN A 65 -30.32 -3.18 -13.32
CA GLN A 65 -29.75 -4.42 -13.83
C GLN A 65 -29.64 -5.55 -12.79
N LYS A 66 -29.83 -5.27 -11.49
CA LYS A 66 -29.75 -6.26 -10.41
C LYS A 66 -30.90 -7.29 -10.47
N TRP A 67 -30.66 -8.51 -9.99
CA TRP A 67 -31.52 -9.70 -10.20
C TRP A 67 -33.01 -9.47 -9.92
N ALA A 68 -33.39 -8.82 -8.81
CA ALA A 68 -34.80 -8.58 -8.49
C ALA A 68 -35.56 -7.71 -9.52
N TYR A 69 -34.86 -6.88 -10.29
CA TYR A 69 -35.45 -6.08 -11.36
C TYR A 69 -35.42 -6.81 -12.71
N THR A 70 -34.35 -7.56 -12.99
CA THR A 70 -34.13 -8.21 -14.28
C THR A 70 -34.82 -9.55 -14.42
N GLU A 71 -35.04 -10.31 -13.34
CA GLU A 71 -35.78 -11.59 -13.33
C GLU A 71 -36.66 -11.75 -12.06
N PRO A 72 -37.72 -10.92 -11.91
CA PRO A 72 -38.57 -10.91 -10.72
C PRO A 72 -39.31 -12.23 -10.44
N SER A 73 -39.46 -13.09 -11.45
CA SER A 73 -39.93 -14.47 -11.32
C SER A 73 -39.19 -15.37 -12.31
N GLN A 74 -38.94 -16.63 -11.94
CA GLN A 74 -38.04 -17.53 -12.68
C GLN A 74 -38.37 -17.61 -14.18
N ASN A 75 -37.33 -17.49 -15.02
CA ASN A 75 -37.39 -17.41 -16.48
C ASN A 75 -38.22 -16.24 -17.06
N THR A 76 -38.67 -15.28 -16.24
CA THR A 76 -39.50 -14.14 -16.66
C THR A 76 -38.70 -12.84 -16.51
N PHE A 77 -38.07 -12.44 -17.61
CA PHE A 77 -37.13 -11.31 -17.63
C PHE A 77 -37.81 -9.97 -17.94
N SER A 78 -37.29 -8.88 -17.36
CA SER A 78 -37.72 -7.51 -17.59
C SER A 78 -36.55 -6.53 -17.58
N TYR A 79 -36.29 -5.86 -18.70
CA TYR A 79 -35.16 -4.92 -18.83
C TYR A 79 -35.58 -3.45 -18.68
N THR A 80 -36.87 -3.16 -18.50
CA THR A 80 -37.48 -1.81 -18.47
C THR A 80 -36.76 -0.78 -17.60
N SER A 81 -36.23 -1.19 -16.44
CA SER A 81 -35.43 -0.31 -15.56
C SER A 81 -33.96 -0.27 -16.00
N GLY A 82 -33.36 -1.46 -16.18
CA GLY A 82 -31.95 -1.61 -16.54
C GLY A 82 -31.56 -1.06 -17.91
N ASP A 83 -32.51 -0.84 -18.83
CA ASP A 83 -32.30 -0.19 -20.13
C ASP A 83 -32.11 1.33 -20.04
N ILE A 84 -32.50 1.98 -18.94
CA ILE A 84 -32.49 3.45 -18.82
C ILE A 84 -31.06 4.00 -18.94
N VAL A 85 -30.12 3.49 -18.15
CA VAL A 85 -28.73 4.00 -18.09
C VAL A 85 -27.87 3.54 -19.29
N PRO A 86 -27.98 2.31 -19.83
CA PRO A 86 -27.35 1.93 -21.09
C PRO A 86 -27.79 2.81 -22.27
N ASN A 87 -29.07 3.20 -22.35
CA ASN A 87 -29.51 4.12 -23.39
C ASN A 87 -28.94 5.54 -23.20
N ILE A 88 -28.81 6.03 -21.96
CA ILE A 88 -28.09 7.29 -21.66
C ILE A 88 -26.62 7.19 -22.09
N ALA A 89 -25.92 6.12 -21.68
CA ALA A 89 -24.52 5.89 -22.01
C ALA A 89 -24.28 5.88 -23.53
N LYS A 90 -25.12 5.13 -24.25
CA LYS A 90 -25.11 5.00 -25.71
C LYS A 90 -25.43 6.31 -26.43
N ALA A 91 -26.34 7.13 -25.91
CA ALA A 91 -26.67 8.44 -26.48
C ALA A 91 -25.53 9.45 -26.31
N ASN A 92 -24.83 9.40 -25.18
CA ASN A 92 -23.75 10.33 -24.84
C ASN A 92 -22.37 9.86 -25.33
N GLY A 93 -22.21 8.58 -25.70
CA GLY A 93 -20.91 7.96 -25.98
C GLY A 93 -20.08 7.68 -24.72
N GLN A 94 -20.73 7.54 -23.56
CA GLN A 94 -20.08 7.20 -22.29
C GLN A 94 -19.78 5.69 -22.23
N ILE A 95 -18.73 5.33 -21.51
CA ILE A 95 -18.46 3.96 -21.10
C ILE A 95 -19.60 3.50 -20.17
N LEU A 96 -20.02 2.25 -20.33
CA LEU A 96 -21.00 1.60 -19.46
C LEU A 96 -20.28 0.50 -18.67
N ARG A 97 -20.34 0.55 -17.35
CA ARG A 97 -20.15 -0.65 -16.52
C ARG A 97 -21.54 -1.17 -16.14
N CYS A 98 -21.73 -2.47 -16.22
CA CYS A 98 -22.99 -3.16 -15.99
C CYS A 98 -22.94 -3.93 -14.66
N HIS A 99 -24.00 -3.83 -13.85
CA HIS A 99 -23.95 -4.12 -12.43
C HIS A 99 -25.33 -4.56 -11.89
N THR A 100 -25.50 -5.71 -11.24
CA THR A 100 -24.57 -6.82 -11.03
C THR A 100 -25.34 -8.15 -11.10
N LEU A 101 -24.65 -9.24 -11.47
CA LEU A 101 -25.27 -10.51 -11.89
C LEU A 101 -25.43 -11.55 -10.79
N THR A 102 -24.58 -11.54 -9.75
CA THR A 102 -24.63 -12.54 -8.66
C THR A 102 -24.16 -11.88 -7.37
N TRP A 103 -25.13 -11.56 -6.51
CA TRP A 103 -24.93 -10.82 -5.25
C TRP A 103 -25.88 -11.36 -4.19
N HIS A 104 -25.46 -11.33 -2.92
CA HIS A 104 -26.29 -11.81 -1.81
C HIS A 104 -27.55 -10.96 -1.54
N SER A 105 -27.55 -9.69 -1.97
CA SER A 105 -28.63 -8.72 -1.74
C SER A 105 -29.38 -8.39 -3.04
N GLN A 106 -30.53 -7.72 -2.91
CA GLN A 106 -31.45 -7.38 -4.00
C GLN A 106 -31.79 -8.57 -4.93
N LEU A 107 -31.90 -9.78 -4.35
CA LEU A 107 -32.38 -11.00 -4.99
C LEU A 107 -33.92 -11.06 -4.95
N PRO A 108 -34.58 -11.65 -5.96
CA PRO A 108 -36.00 -11.94 -5.90
C PRO A 108 -36.26 -13.15 -4.97
N ASN A 109 -37.38 -13.14 -4.24
CA ASN A 109 -37.70 -14.13 -3.21
C ASN A 109 -37.64 -15.59 -3.70
N TRP A 110 -37.92 -15.86 -4.97
CA TRP A 110 -37.86 -17.21 -5.54
C TRP A 110 -36.42 -17.76 -5.61
N VAL A 111 -35.40 -16.90 -5.70
CA VAL A 111 -33.98 -17.27 -5.60
C VAL A 111 -33.60 -17.41 -4.13
N SER A 112 -33.79 -16.36 -3.33
CA SER A 112 -33.28 -16.28 -1.94
C SER A 112 -33.95 -17.25 -0.96
N SER A 113 -35.20 -17.66 -1.24
CA SER A 113 -35.96 -18.62 -0.42
C SER A 113 -36.24 -19.94 -1.16
N GLY A 114 -35.59 -20.19 -2.30
CA GLY A 114 -35.74 -21.42 -3.07
C GLY A 114 -35.01 -22.61 -2.42
N SER A 115 -35.63 -23.79 -2.46
CA SER A 115 -34.99 -25.04 -2.02
C SER A 115 -34.13 -25.62 -3.14
N TRP A 116 -32.85 -25.27 -3.16
CA TRP A 116 -31.95 -25.61 -4.25
C TRP A 116 -31.06 -26.83 -4.00
N THR A 117 -30.58 -27.41 -5.09
CA THR A 117 -29.45 -28.33 -5.16
C THR A 117 -28.32 -27.66 -5.92
N ALA A 118 -27.09 -28.15 -5.81
CA ALA A 118 -25.97 -27.63 -6.59
C ALA A 118 -26.27 -27.61 -8.10
N ALA A 119 -26.86 -28.67 -8.65
CA ALA A 119 -27.23 -28.73 -10.06
C ALA A 119 -28.32 -27.72 -10.45
N THR A 120 -29.37 -27.58 -9.64
CA THR A 120 -30.48 -26.65 -9.96
C THR A 120 -30.10 -25.19 -9.78
N LEU A 121 -29.30 -24.83 -8.77
CA LEU A 121 -28.82 -23.45 -8.62
C LEU A 121 -27.79 -23.08 -9.69
N THR A 122 -26.91 -24.01 -10.09
CA THR A 122 -25.99 -23.83 -11.22
C THR A 122 -26.77 -23.48 -12.50
N ALA A 123 -27.84 -24.22 -12.80
CA ALA A 123 -28.68 -23.95 -13.96
C ALA A 123 -29.41 -22.59 -13.87
N VAL A 124 -29.84 -22.17 -12.67
CA VAL A 124 -30.44 -20.85 -12.42
C VAL A 124 -29.43 -19.72 -12.67
N ILE A 125 -28.24 -19.78 -12.08
CA ILE A 125 -27.16 -18.79 -12.29
C ILE A 125 -26.82 -18.68 -13.79
N GLN A 126 -26.62 -19.82 -14.46
CA GLN A 126 -26.29 -19.86 -15.88
C GLN A 126 -27.41 -19.28 -16.76
N THR A 127 -28.67 -19.55 -16.42
CA THR A 127 -29.83 -19.04 -17.15
C THR A 127 -30.01 -17.54 -16.94
N HIS A 128 -29.86 -17.04 -15.71
CA HIS A 128 -29.92 -15.62 -15.39
C HIS A 128 -28.85 -14.83 -16.17
N ILE A 129 -27.58 -15.20 -15.96
CA ILE A 129 -26.42 -14.55 -16.59
C ILE A 129 -26.52 -14.59 -18.12
N SER A 130 -26.89 -15.75 -18.69
CA SER A 130 -27.11 -15.91 -20.12
C SER A 130 -28.11 -14.89 -20.67
N ASN A 131 -29.29 -14.76 -20.07
CA ASN A 131 -30.34 -13.88 -20.61
C ASN A 131 -29.99 -12.40 -20.39
N VAL A 132 -29.58 -12.01 -19.18
CA VAL A 132 -29.23 -10.61 -18.87
C VAL A 132 -28.07 -10.12 -19.73
N MET A 133 -26.97 -10.87 -19.84
CA MET A 133 -25.83 -10.44 -20.65
C MET A 133 -26.09 -10.49 -22.15
N LYS A 134 -26.95 -11.39 -22.66
CA LYS A 134 -27.33 -11.39 -24.09
C LYS A 134 -28.15 -10.17 -24.48
N HIS A 135 -28.97 -9.63 -23.57
CA HIS A 135 -29.71 -8.38 -23.81
C HIS A 135 -28.77 -7.17 -23.87
N TYR A 136 -27.75 -7.11 -23.01
CA TYR A 136 -26.74 -6.03 -23.01
C TYR A 136 -25.47 -6.34 -23.83
N LEU A 137 -25.50 -7.34 -24.71
CA LEU A 137 -24.34 -7.85 -25.47
C LEU A 137 -23.62 -6.73 -26.24
N GLY A 138 -22.31 -6.57 -25.97
CA GLY A 138 -21.48 -5.54 -26.61
C GLY A 138 -21.80 -4.09 -26.20
N GLN A 139 -22.70 -3.86 -25.22
CA GLN A 139 -22.97 -2.51 -24.67
C GLN A 139 -22.08 -2.21 -23.45
N CYS A 140 -21.72 -3.23 -22.67
CA CYS A 140 -20.95 -3.11 -21.43
C CYS A 140 -19.43 -3.16 -21.69
N TYR A 141 -18.67 -2.19 -21.21
CA TYR A 141 -17.20 -2.30 -21.11
C TYR A 141 -16.81 -3.37 -20.10
N ALA A 142 -17.49 -3.36 -18.96
CA ALA A 142 -17.26 -4.26 -17.84
C ALA A 142 -18.59 -4.74 -17.24
N TRP A 143 -18.59 -5.94 -16.69
CA TRP A 143 -19.64 -6.49 -15.84
C TRP A 143 -19.09 -6.79 -14.45
N ASP A 144 -19.77 -6.32 -13.41
CA ASP A 144 -19.61 -6.84 -12.05
C ASP A 144 -20.36 -8.18 -11.97
N VAL A 145 -19.64 -9.28 -12.18
CA VAL A 145 -20.21 -10.63 -12.33
C VAL A 145 -20.60 -11.20 -10.97
N VAL A 146 -19.68 -11.12 -10.01
CA VAL A 146 -19.93 -11.45 -8.62
C VAL A 146 -19.67 -10.21 -7.77
N ASN A 147 -20.58 -9.94 -6.85
CA ASN A 147 -20.50 -8.82 -5.92
C ASN A 147 -20.46 -9.32 -4.47
N GLU A 148 -19.58 -8.74 -3.65
CA GLU A 148 -19.50 -8.90 -2.19
C GLU A 148 -19.40 -10.36 -1.70
N ALA A 149 -18.50 -11.14 -2.31
CA ALA A 149 -18.27 -12.53 -1.96
C ALA A 149 -17.69 -12.73 -0.55
N ALA A 150 -17.06 -11.70 0.03
CA ALA A 150 -16.46 -11.73 1.36
C ALA A 150 -17.32 -11.04 2.42
N ALA A 151 -17.30 -11.55 3.64
CA ALA A 151 -17.83 -10.89 4.83
C ALA A 151 -16.78 -9.97 5.47
N ASP A 152 -17.21 -9.09 6.38
CA ASP A 152 -16.37 -8.01 6.92
C ASP A 152 -15.23 -8.48 7.84
N ASP A 153 -15.33 -9.69 8.39
CA ASP A 153 -14.28 -10.37 9.14
C ASP A 153 -13.29 -11.17 8.26
N GLY A 154 -13.50 -11.19 6.93
CA GLY A 154 -12.74 -12.02 6.00
C GLY A 154 -13.25 -13.46 5.86
N THR A 155 -14.41 -13.81 6.41
CA THR A 155 -15.08 -15.08 6.10
C THR A 155 -15.79 -15.04 4.74
N TRP A 156 -16.28 -16.18 4.25
CA TRP A 156 -17.11 -16.24 3.05
C TRP A 156 -18.51 -15.69 3.37
N ARG A 157 -19.10 -14.90 2.47
CA ARG A 157 -20.44 -14.35 2.72
C ARG A 157 -21.53 -15.41 2.54
N GLU A 158 -22.11 -15.80 3.67
CA GLU A 158 -23.34 -16.59 3.76
C GLU A 158 -24.40 -16.03 2.81
N SER A 159 -24.85 -16.87 1.88
CA SER A 159 -25.73 -16.51 0.77
C SER A 159 -26.30 -17.78 0.14
N VAL A 160 -27.45 -17.70 -0.53
CA VAL A 160 -28.04 -18.89 -1.18
C VAL A 160 -27.07 -19.56 -2.19
N PHE A 161 -26.17 -18.79 -2.79
CA PHE A 161 -25.09 -19.29 -3.65
C PHE A 161 -24.03 -20.06 -2.84
N TYR A 162 -23.37 -19.41 -1.87
CA TYR A 162 -22.31 -20.03 -1.07
C TYR A 162 -22.82 -21.26 -0.29
N ASN A 163 -24.00 -21.15 0.31
CA ASN A 163 -24.59 -22.19 1.15
C ASN A 163 -25.06 -23.42 0.35
N THR A 164 -25.21 -23.31 -0.98
CA THR A 164 -25.60 -24.42 -1.87
C THR A 164 -24.43 -24.96 -2.72
N LEU A 165 -23.42 -24.12 -3.00
CA LEU A 165 -22.34 -24.40 -3.97
C LEU A 165 -20.92 -24.28 -3.38
N GLY A 166 -20.76 -23.93 -2.10
CA GLY A 166 -19.46 -23.55 -1.55
C GLY A 166 -18.87 -22.38 -2.35
N THR A 167 -17.59 -22.46 -2.72
CA THR A 167 -16.95 -21.44 -3.58
C THR A 167 -17.16 -21.67 -5.08
N ASP A 168 -17.77 -22.78 -5.52
CA ASP A 168 -17.89 -23.12 -6.95
C ASP A 168 -18.79 -22.15 -7.73
N TYR A 169 -19.69 -21.42 -7.06
CA TYR A 169 -20.51 -20.39 -7.72
C TYR A 169 -19.66 -19.28 -8.36
N LEU A 170 -18.43 -19.04 -7.86
CA LEU A 170 -17.49 -18.08 -8.41
C LEU A 170 -17.11 -18.45 -9.86
N PRO A 171 -16.37 -19.55 -10.14
CA PRO A 171 -16.03 -19.92 -11.51
C PRO A 171 -17.25 -20.29 -12.36
N ILE A 172 -18.38 -20.74 -11.78
CA ILE A 172 -19.63 -20.95 -12.52
C ILE A 172 -20.14 -19.63 -13.12
N SER A 173 -20.22 -18.57 -12.31
CA SER A 173 -20.73 -17.26 -12.75
C SER A 173 -19.84 -16.63 -13.82
N PHE A 174 -18.51 -16.64 -13.61
CA PHE A 174 -17.54 -16.11 -14.58
C PHE A 174 -17.53 -16.90 -15.90
N ARG A 175 -17.68 -18.24 -15.87
CA ARG A 175 -17.83 -19.06 -17.09
C ARG A 175 -19.13 -18.74 -17.84
N ALA A 176 -20.25 -18.61 -17.11
CA ALA A 176 -21.54 -18.23 -17.71
C ALA A 176 -21.45 -16.85 -18.38
N ALA A 177 -20.77 -15.91 -17.73
CA ALA A 177 -20.61 -14.55 -18.22
C ALA A 177 -19.80 -14.47 -19.52
N ARG A 178 -18.64 -15.12 -19.58
CA ARG A 178 -17.82 -15.18 -20.82
C ARG A 178 -18.52 -15.94 -21.95
N ALA A 179 -19.36 -16.92 -21.63
CA ALA A 179 -20.17 -17.64 -22.62
C ALA A 179 -21.34 -16.79 -23.18
N ALA A 180 -21.72 -15.71 -22.49
CA ALA A 180 -22.73 -14.76 -22.95
C ALA A 180 -22.12 -13.58 -23.73
N ASP A 181 -21.00 -13.01 -23.25
CA ASP A 181 -20.24 -11.97 -23.96
C ASP A 181 -18.72 -12.29 -23.94
N PRO A 182 -18.10 -12.56 -25.11
CA PRO A 182 -16.68 -12.90 -25.20
C PRO A 182 -15.72 -11.71 -25.05
N ASN A 183 -16.22 -10.47 -25.11
CA ASN A 183 -15.41 -9.25 -25.27
C ASN A 183 -15.47 -8.30 -24.06
N THR A 184 -16.57 -8.30 -23.30
CA THR A 184 -16.71 -7.47 -22.10
C THR A 184 -15.72 -7.89 -20.99
N LYS A 185 -15.25 -6.95 -20.18
CA LYS A 185 -14.42 -7.24 -19.01
C LYS A 185 -15.27 -7.83 -17.88
N LEU A 186 -14.75 -8.82 -17.17
CA LEU A 186 -15.45 -9.51 -16.09
C LEU A 186 -14.77 -9.21 -14.75
N TYR A 187 -15.52 -8.57 -13.84
CA TYR A 187 -15.05 -8.11 -12.54
C TYR A 187 -15.66 -8.91 -11.37
N LEU A 188 -14.84 -9.10 -10.34
CA LEU A 188 -15.27 -9.37 -8.95
C LEU A 188 -15.26 -8.03 -8.19
N ASN A 189 -16.32 -7.65 -7.50
CA ASN A 189 -16.48 -6.32 -6.90
C ASN A 189 -16.82 -6.41 -5.41
N ASP A 190 -16.15 -5.64 -4.54
CA ASP A 190 -16.35 -5.69 -3.07
C ASP A 190 -15.84 -4.41 -2.36
N TYR A 191 -16.27 -4.17 -1.11
CA TYR A 191 -15.87 -3.04 -0.26
C TYR A 191 -14.84 -3.44 0.81
N ASN A 192 -14.21 -2.44 1.44
CA ASN A 192 -13.18 -2.57 2.49
C ASN A 192 -11.86 -3.23 2.02
N LEU A 193 -11.66 -3.40 0.72
CA LEU A 193 -10.40 -3.86 0.12
C LEU A 193 -9.27 -2.81 0.28
N GLU A 194 -9.67 -1.55 0.43
CA GLU A 194 -8.83 -0.37 0.62
C GLU A 194 -7.94 -0.48 1.87
N TYR A 195 -8.41 -1.18 2.90
CA TYR A 195 -7.72 -1.32 4.19
C TYR A 195 -6.65 -2.42 4.21
N ASN A 196 -6.54 -3.23 3.15
CA ASN A 196 -5.53 -4.29 3.01
C ASN A 196 -5.52 -5.34 4.16
N GLY A 197 -6.67 -5.58 4.80
CA GLY A 197 -6.85 -6.59 5.87
C GLY A 197 -7.52 -7.89 5.38
N ALA A 198 -7.98 -8.72 6.32
CA ALA A 198 -8.51 -10.08 6.08
C ALA A 198 -9.58 -10.20 4.97
N LYS A 199 -10.46 -9.20 4.81
CA LYS A 199 -11.44 -9.18 3.71
C LYS A 199 -10.77 -9.02 2.33
N THR A 200 -9.70 -8.22 2.25
CA THR A 200 -8.85 -8.09 1.06
C THR A 200 -8.20 -9.42 0.71
N ASP A 201 -7.74 -10.16 1.72
CA ASP A 201 -7.15 -11.49 1.55
C ASP A 201 -8.19 -12.50 1.03
N ARG A 202 -9.43 -12.44 1.54
CA ARG A 202 -10.54 -13.27 1.08
C ARG A 202 -11.02 -12.94 -0.34
N VAL A 203 -10.98 -11.68 -0.76
CA VAL A 203 -11.30 -11.31 -2.17
C VAL A 203 -10.14 -11.65 -3.12
N TYR A 204 -8.89 -11.61 -2.64
CA TYR A 204 -7.73 -12.16 -3.36
C TYR A 204 -7.83 -13.69 -3.50
N GLU A 205 -8.24 -14.40 -2.45
CA GLU A 205 -8.58 -15.84 -2.49
C GLU A 205 -9.70 -16.11 -3.51
N ALA A 206 -10.78 -15.33 -3.51
CA ALA A 206 -11.87 -15.44 -4.48
C ALA A 206 -11.42 -15.24 -5.93
N ALA A 207 -10.62 -14.20 -6.21
CA ALA A 207 -10.06 -13.96 -7.55
C ALA A 207 -9.15 -15.11 -8.01
N THR A 208 -8.27 -15.60 -7.14
CA THR A 208 -7.38 -16.73 -7.44
C THR A 208 -8.13 -18.06 -7.58
N ILE A 209 -9.25 -18.28 -6.88
CA ILE A 209 -10.14 -19.45 -7.11
C ILE A 209 -10.68 -19.43 -8.55
N VAL A 210 -11.13 -18.28 -9.05
CA VAL A 210 -11.62 -18.16 -10.44
C VAL A 210 -10.49 -18.42 -11.44
N GLN A 211 -9.31 -17.83 -11.24
CA GLN A 211 -8.14 -18.08 -12.09
C GLN A 211 -7.67 -19.55 -12.06
N ASN A 212 -7.52 -20.15 -10.87
CA ASN A 212 -7.06 -21.53 -10.68
C ASN A 212 -8.05 -22.56 -11.24
N ALA A 213 -9.35 -22.26 -11.20
CA ALA A 213 -10.37 -23.07 -11.87
C ALA A 213 -10.28 -23.00 -13.41
N GLY A 214 -9.45 -22.11 -13.98
CA GLY A 214 -9.41 -21.84 -15.43
C GLY A 214 -10.69 -21.15 -15.91
N ALA A 215 -11.29 -20.30 -15.08
CA ALA A 215 -12.41 -19.44 -15.42
C ALA A 215 -11.92 -18.00 -15.71
N PRO A 216 -12.58 -17.28 -16.63
CA PRO A 216 -12.10 -15.98 -17.09
C PRO A 216 -12.52 -14.86 -16.14
N ILE A 217 -11.55 -14.16 -15.57
CA ILE A 217 -11.70 -12.93 -14.79
C ILE A 217 -10.69 -11.91 -15.33
N ASP A 218 -11.14 -10.67 -15.54
CA ASP A 218 -10.31 -9.61 -16.12
C ASP A 218 -9.98 -8.48 -15.13
N GLY A 219 -10.72 -8.37 -14.01
CA GLY A 219 -10.50 -7.30 -13.04
C GLY A 219 -11.09 -7.50 -11.65
N VAL A 220 -10.71 -6.62 -10.72
CA VAL A 220 -11.30 -6.48 -9.37
C VAL A 220 -11.72 -5.04 -9.10
N GLY A 221 -12.98 -4.87 -8.67
CA GLY A 221 -13.59 -3.60 -8.33
C GLY A 221 -13.48 -3.32 -6.84
N PHE A 222 -12.91 -2.17 -6.51
CA PHE A 222 -12.81 -1.63 -5.16
C PHE A 222 -13.97 -0.66 -4.97
N GLN A 223 -15.01 -1.04 -4.22
CA GLN A 223 -16.19 -0.19 -4.06
C GLN A 223 -15.82 1.18 -3.49
N GLY A 224 -14.96 1.26 -2.47
CA GLY A 224 -14.52 2.55 -1.93
C GLY A 224 -15.53 3.27 -1.03
N HIS A 225 -16.46 2.55 -0.38
CA HIS A 225 -17.38 3.10 0.63
C HIS A 225 -16.66 3.43 1.95
N LEU A 226 -16.13 4.64 2.05
CA LEU A 226 -15.17 5.04 3.09
C LEU A 226 -15.79 5.99 4.13
N ILE A 227 -15.03 6.29 5.18
CA ILE A 227 -15.42 7.20 6.27
C ILE A 227 -14.36 8.29 6.40
N VAL A 228 -14.81 9.55 6.45
CA VAL A 228 -13.94 10.74 6.51
C VAL A 228 -12.99 10.66 7.73
N GLY A 229 -11.68 10.68 7.46
CA GLY A 229 -10.63 10.58 8.47
C GLY A 229 -10.25 9.16 8.90
N SER A 230 -10.94 8.13 8.38
CA SER A 230 -10.52 6.72 8.50
C SER A 230 -9.95 6.15 7.20
N THR A 231 -10.08 6.88 6.09
CA THR A 231 -9.54 6.52 4.78
C THR A 231 -8.02 6.27 4.81
N PRO A 232 -7.52 5.12 4.33
CA PRO A 232 -6.09 4.86 4.23
C PRO A 232 -5.37 5.88 3.35
N GLY A 233 -4.12 6.22 3.67
CA GLY A 233 -3.32 7.15 2.87
C GLY A 233 -3.01 6.62 1.47
N ARG A 234 -2.85 7.53 0.49
CA ARG A 234 -2.62 7.23 -0.95
C ARG A 234 -1.67 6.07 -1.23
N SER A 235 -0.53 5.98 -0.52
CA SER A 235 0.43 4.89 -0.69
C SER A 235 -0.08 3.52 -0.25
N ALA A 236 -0.88 3.44 0.82
CA ALA A 236 -1.46 2.19 1.31
C ALA A 236 -2.58 1.70 0.36
N LEU A 237 -3.40 2.63 -0.12
CA LEU A 237 -4.39 2.37 -1.17
C LEU A 237 -3.72 1.85 -2.45
N ALA A 238 -2.61 2.48 -2.89
CA ALA A 238 -1.85 2.03 -4.05
C ALA A 238 -1.24 0.62 -3.85
N THR A 239 -0.79 0.28 -2.63
CA THR A 239 -0.35 -1.09 -2.30
C THR A 239 -1.51 -2.09 -2.38
N ALA A 240 -2.70 -1.76 -1.85
CA ALA A 240 -3.87 -2.62 -1.92
C ALA A 240 -4.29 -2.91 -3.38
N LEU A 241 -4.33 -1.88 -4.23
CA LEU A 241 -4.60 -2.01 -5.67
C LEU A 241 -3.55 -2.91 -6.37
N ARG A 242 -2.24 -2.70 -6.10
CA ARG A 242 -1.15 -3.47 -6.72
C ARG A 242 -1.17 -4.96 -6.39
N ARG A 243 -1.77 -5.38 -5.27
CA ARG A 243 -1.97 -6.82 -4.98
C ARG A 243 -2.76 -7.52 -6.09
N PHE A 244 -3.77 -6.86 -6.63
CA PHE A 244 -4.62 -7.45 -7.66
C PHE A 244 -4.07 -7.22 -9.07
N THR A 245 -3.39 -6.11 -9.36
CA THR A 245 -2.70 -5.96 -10.65
C THR A 245 -1.51 -6.93 -10.81
N ALA A 246 -0.90 -7.38 -9.70
CA ALA A 246 0.07 -8.47 -9.67
C ALA A 246 -0.52 -9.85 -10.08
N LEU A 247 -1.85 -10.04 -10.01
CA LEU A 247 -2.54 -11.21 -10.58
C LEU A 247 -2.80 -11.09 -12.10
N GLY A 248 -2.34 -10.00 -12.74
CA GLY A 248 -2.62 -9.70 -14.14
C GLY A 248 -4.02 -9.13 -14.39
N LEU A 249 -4.69 -8.63 -13.35
CA LEU A 249 -6.06 -8.13 -13.39
C LEU A 249 -6.11 -6.59 -13.47
N GLU A 250 -7.09 -6.02 -14.17
CA GLU A 250 -7.43 -4.60 -14.07
C GLU A 250 -8.02 -4.30 -12.68
N VAL A 251 -7.79 -3.09 -12.16
CA VAL A 251 -8.49 -2.60 -10.97
C VAL A 251 -9.21 -1.29 -11.26
N ALA A 252 -10.24 -0.98 -10.49
CA ALA A 252 -10.95 0.30 -10.58
C ALA A 252 -11.62 0.61 -9.25
N TYR A 253 -11.78 1.91 -8.95
CA TYR A 253 -12.74 2.33 -7.93
C TYR A 253 -14.15 2.39 -8.55
N THR A 254 -15.11 1.70 -7.95
CA THR A 254 -16.39 1.37 -8.59
C THR A 254 -17.61 2.02 -7.98
N GLU A 255 -17.60 2.33 -6.68
CA GLU A 255 -18.76 2.82 -5.93
C GLU A 255 -18.36 3.91 -4.91
N LEU A 256 -17.39 4.77 -5.27
CA LEU A 256 -16.67 5.62 -4.33
C LEU A 256 -17.58 6.69 -3.69
N ASP A 257 -17.73 6.61 -2.37
CA ASP A 257 -18.26 7.66 -1.51
C ASP A 257 -17.47 7.72 -0.19
N ILE A 258 -17.38 8.91 0.44
CA ILE A 258 -16.59 9.08 1.67
C ILE A 258 -17.43 9.85 2.68
N ARG A 259 -18.22 9.13 3.47
CA ARG A 259 -19.26 9.72 4.33
C ARG A 259 -18.73 10.35 5.61
N HIS A 260 -19.39 11.42 6.04
CA HIS A 260 -19.22 11.95 7.39
C HIS A 260 -19.97 11.06 8.38
N SER A 261 -19.30 10.66 9.46
CA SER A 261 -19.85 9.82 10.54
C SER A 261 -20.87 10.53 11.43
N SER A 262 -21.04 11.85 11.28
CA SER A 262 -22.14 12.63 11.84
C SER A 262 -22.40 13.88 10.99
N LEU A 263 -23.66 14.34 10.97
CA LEU A 263 -24.10 15.57 10.32
C LEU A 263 -24.61 16.60 11.34
N PRO A 264 -24.49 17.92 11.07
CA PRO A 264 -23.83 18.52 9.91
C PRO A 264 -22.30 18.41 9.97
N ALA A 265 -21.66 18.25 8.80
CA ALA A 265 -20.20 18.17 8.71
C ALA A 265 -19.52 19.48 9.14
N SER A 266 -18.41 19.39 9.88
CA SER A 266 -17.60 20.56 10.22
C SER A 266 -16.72 20.99 9.04
N SER A 267 -16.33 22.26 8.98
CA SER A 267 -15.43 22.78 7.94
C SER A 267 -14.08 22.05 7.90
N ALA A 268 -13.60 21.56 9.04
CA ALA A 268 -12.41 20.72 9.11
C ALA A 268 -12.65 19.32 8.51
N ALA A 269 -13.80 18.70 8.82
CA ALA A 269 -14.17 17.42 8.23
C ALA A 269 -14.34 17.51 6.71
N LEU A 270 -14.94 18.58 6.18
CA LEU A 270 -15.07 18.80 4.73
C LEU A 270 -13.71 18.93 4.01
N VAL A 271 -12.68 19.44 4.70
CA VAL A 271 -11.30 19.45 4.19
C VAL A 271 -10.70 18.04 4.25
N THR A 272 -10.90 17.30 5.35
CA THR A 272 -10.47 15.89 5.45
C THR A 272 -11.10 15.03 4.35
N GLN A 273 -12.41 15.16 4.10
CA GLN A 273 -13.11 14.48 3.00
C GLN A 273 -12.43 14.76 1.65
N GLY A 274 -12.06 16.01 1.38
CA GLY A 274 -11.36 16.34 0.15
C GLY A 274 -9.95 15.74 0.06
N ASN A 275 -9.23 15.62 1.17
CA ASN A 275 -7.94 14.93 1.21
C ASN A 275 -8.10 13.42 1.00
N ASP A 276 -9.13 12.81 1.58
CA ASP A 276 -9.46 11.39 1.44
C ASP A 276 -9.82 11.04 -0.02
N PHE A 277 -10.71 11.82 -0.65
CA PHE A 277 -11.02 11.68 -2.07
C PHE A 277 -9.78 11.89 -2.96
N ALA A 278 -8.91 12.84 -2.61
CA ALA A 278 -7.63 13.06 -3.31
C ALA A 278 -6.63 11.91 -3.13
N ASN A 279 -6.66 11.21 -1.99
CA ASN A 279 -5.86 10.00 -1.75
C ASN A 279 -6.35 8.83 -2.63
N VAL A 280 -7.67 8.61 -2.69
CA VAL A 280 -8.29 7.50 -3.46
C VAL A 280 -8.17 7.72 -4.97
N VAL A 281 -8.48 8.90 -5.47
CA VAL A 281 -8.30 9.20 -6.91
C VAL A 281 -6.80 9.21 -7.26
N GLY A 282 -5.96 9.68 -6.34
CA GLY A 282 -4.52 9.68 -6.50
C GLY A 282 -3.89 8.28 -6.55
N SER A 283 -4.36 7.33 -5.73
CA SER A 283 -3.81 5.96 -5.71
C SER A 283 -4.11 5.21 -7.00
N CYS A 284 -5.26 5.47 -7.64
CA CYS A 284 -5.54 4.90 -8.97
C CYS A 284 -4.59 5.46 -10.04
N VAL A 285 -4.25 6.75 -9.98
CA VAL A 285 -3.25 7.36 -10.89
C VAL A 285 -1.83 6.82 -10.64
N ASP A 286 -1.50 6.37 -9.42
CA ASP A 286 -0.19 5.81 -9.07
C ASP A 286 0.00 4.33 -9.47
N VAL A 287 -1.02 3.66 -10.02
CA VAL A 287 -1.02 2.21 -10.22
C VAL A 287 -1.32 1.85 -11.66
N ASP A 288 -0.28 1.41 -12.38
CA ASP A 288 -0.43 0.72 -13.66
C ASP A 288 -1.40 -0.47 -13.51
N GLY A 289 -2.47 -0.45 -14.30
CA GLY A 289 -3.59 -1.39 -14.21
C GLY A 289 -4.83 -0.86 -13.49
N CYS A 290 -4.79 0.30 -12.82
CA CYS A 290 -5.99 0.97 -12.35
C CYS A 290 -6.64 1.79 -13.47
N VAL A 291 -7.80 1.36 -13.97
CA VAL A 291 -8.38 1.91 -15.21
C VAL A 291 -9.33 3.09 -15.00
N GLY A 292 -9.82 3.35 -13.78
CA GLY A 292 -10.69 4.50 -13.56
C GLY A 292 -11.38 4.55 -12.21
N VAL A 293 -12.15 5.61 -12.02
CA VAL A 293 -12.90 5.90 -10.78
C VAL A 293 -14.37 6.17 -11.12
N THR A 294 -15.26 5.57 -10.34
CA THR A 294 -16.72 5.79 -10.39
C THR A 294 -17.19 6.15 -8.99
N ILE A 295 -17.99 7.21 -8.86
CA ILE A 295 -18.62 7.62 -7.58
C ILE A 295 -20.07 7.13 -7.48
N TRP A 296 -20.53 6.69 -6.31
CA TRP A 296 -21.86 6.10 -6.15
C TRP A 296 -22.96 7.16 -6.02
N GLY A 297 -23.37 7.65 -7.20
CA GLY A 297 -24.01 8.95 -7.34
C GLY A 297 -23.00 10.09 -7.23
N PHE A 298 -23.38 11.30 -7.61
CA PHE A 298 -22.49 12.47 -7.55
C PHE A 298 -22.96 13.58 -6.60
N THR A 299 -24.24 13.59 -6.22
CA THR A 299 -24.86 14.62 -5.39
C THR A 299 -25.47 14.01 -4.13
N ASP A 300 -25.19 14.63 -2.98
CA ASP A 300 -25.73 14.23 -1.67
C ASP A 300 -27.27 14.18 -1.66
N LYS A 301 -27.95 14.91 -2.58
CA LYS A 301 -29.41 14.92 -2.78
C LYS A 301 -30.02 13.52 -2.94
N TYR A 302 -29.26 12.60 -3.53
CA TYR A 302 -29.69 11.25 -3.89
C TYR A 302 -28.69 10.18 -3.42
N SER A 303 -27.86 10.48 -2.42
CA SER A 303 -26.97 9.47 -1.83
C SER A 303 -27.78 8.44 -1.03
N TRP A 304 -27.43 7.16 -1.19
CA TRP A 304 -27.97 6.03 -0.41
C TRP A 304 -27.54 6.03 1.07
N ILE A 305 -26.53 6.84 1.43
CA ILE A 305 -25.89 6.80 2.74
C ILE A 305 -26.85 7.13 3.91
N PRO A 306 -27.70 8.18 3.87
CA PRO A 306 -28.55 8.50 5.03
C PRO A 306 -29.61 7.44 5.34
N ASP A 307 -30.10 6.73 4.31
CA ASP A 307 -31.08 5.64 4.47
C ASP A 307 -30.43 4.37 5.03
N THR A 308 -29.12 4.17 4.80
CA THR A 308 -28.36 2.98 5.23
C THR A 308 -27.64 3.20 6.57
N PHE A 309 -27.11 4.40 6.78
CA PHE A 309 -26.27 4.79 7.91
C PHE A 309 -26.88 6.02 8.59
N SER A 310 -27.89 5.79 9.44
CA SER A 310 -28.63 6.85 10.14
C SER A 310 -27.71 7.86 10.84
N GLY A 311 -27.94 9.16 10.57
CA GLY A 311 -27.14 10.28 11.08
C GLY A 311 -25.85 10.57 10.30
N GLN A 312 -25.52 9.77 9.28
CA GLN A 312 -24.34 9.92 8.41
C GLN A 312 -24.76 10.41 7.02
N GLY A 313 -23.82 10.98 6.26
CA GLY A 313 -24.10 11.49 4.92
C GLY A 313 -23.06 12.48 4.42
N ASP A 314 -23.53 13.47 3.66
CA ASP A 314 -22.72 14.45 2.91
C ASP A 314 -21.51 13.78 2.23
N ALA A 315 -21.69 12.63 1.60
CA ALA A 315 -20.62 11.70 1.21
C ALA A 315 -19.98 11.95 -0.18
N LEU A 316 -20.57 12.83 -1.01
CA LEU A 316 -20.27 12.93 -2.45
C LEU A 316 -19.64 14.27 -2.87
N LEU A 317 -19.33 14.45 -4.15
CA LEU A 317 -18.59 15.61 -4.66
C LEU A 317 -19.45 16.87 -4.90
N TRP A 318 -20.78 16.72 -5.00
CA TRP A 318 -21.75 17.83 -5.04
C TRP A 318 -22.70 17.74 -3.83
N ASP A 319 -23.14 18.89 -3.32
CA ASP A 319 -24.13 18.97 -2.24
C ASP A 319 -25.55 18.66 -2.74
N ALA A 320 -26.53 18.76 -1.84
CA ALA A 320 -27.95 18.55 -2.14
C ALA A 320 -28.56 19.60 -3.12
N ASN A 321 -27.87 20.71 -3.36
CA ASN A 321 -28.27 21.82 -4.23
C ASN A 321 -27.52 21.84 -5.57
N TYR A 322 -26.71 20.82 -5.87
CA TYR A 322 -25.80 20.76 -7.02
C TYR A 322 -24.65 21.80 -7.00
N ALA A 323 -24.27 22.32 -5.83
CA ALA A 323 -23.04 23.05 -5.64
C ALA A 323 -21.85 22.09 -5.47
N LYS A 324 -20.70 22.39 -6.09
CA LYS A 324 -19.48 21.58 -5.96
C LYS A 324 -18.85 21.77 -4.58
N LYS A 325 -18.64 20.67 -3.84
CA LYS A 325 -18.06 20.66 -2.49
C LYS A 325 -16.53 20.76 -2.52
N PRO A 326 -15.85 21.06 -1.40
CA PRO A 326 -14.38 21.11 -1.35
C PRO A 326 -13.71 19.85 -1.91
N ALA A 327 -14.31 18.67 -1.73
CA ALA A 327 -13.82 17.41 -2.27
C ALA A 327 -13.71 17.39 -3.81
N TYR A 328 -14.65 18.02 -4.53
CA TYR A 328 -14.56 18.17 -5.99
C TYR A 328 -13.25 18.91 -6.38
N THR A 329 -12.94 19.99 -5.66
CA THR A 329 -11.74 20.80 -5.91
C THR A 329 -10.48 19.99 -5.65
N SER A 330 -10.43 19.19 -4.59
CA SER A 330 -9.29 18.31 -4.29
C SER A 330 -9.10 17.22 -5.34
N VAL A 331 -10.16 16.53 -5.77
CA VAL A 331 -10.11 15.52 -6.86
C VAL A 331 -9.60 16.14 -8.16
N SER A 332 -10.22 17.24 -8.59
CA SER A 332 -9.81 17.92 -9.83
C SER A 332 -8.38 18.45 -9.77
N SER A 333 -7.88 18.85 -8.60
CA SER A 333 -6.48 19.28 -8.41
C SER A 333 -5.48 18.14 -8.57
N VAL A 334 -5.77 16.95 -8.02
CA VAL A 334 -4.92 15.75 -8.18
C VAL A 334 -4.88 15.30 -9.64
N LEU A 335 -6.03 15.23 -10.30
CA LEU A 335 -6.12 14.83 -11.71
C LEU A 335 -5.42 15.87 -12.62
N ALA A 336 -5.56 17.16 -12.35
CA ALA A 336 -4.89 18.22 -13.10
C ALA A 336 -3.35 18.16 -12.94
N ALA A 337 -2.85 17.91 -11.74
CA ALA A 337 -1.41 17.79 -11.49
C ALA A 337 -0.80 16.62 -12.28
N ALA A 338 -1.44 15.45 -12.24
CA ALA A 338 -1.04 14.28 -13.02
C ALA A 338 -1.11 14.54 -14.53
N ALA A 339 -2.20 15.15 -15.02
CA ALA A 339 -2.37 15.54 -16.41
C ALA A 339 -1.28 16.50 -16.94
N THR A 340 -0.67 17.32 -16.08
CA THR A 340 0.47 18.17 -16.46
C THR A 340 1.82 17.46 -16.46
N GLY A 341 1.97 16.36 -15.71
CA GLY A 341 3.21 15.55 -15.69
C GLY A 341 3.39 14.64 -16.90
N GLY A 342 2.30 14.26 -17.57
CA GLY A 342 2.31 13.28 -18.67
C GLY A 342 2.76 13.78 -20.05
N VAL A 343 2.98 15.08 -20.24
CA VAL A 343 3.40 15.65 -21.55
C VAL A 343 4.92 15.55 -21.69
N GLY A 344 5.38 14.44 -22.28
CA GLY A 344 6.79 14.07 -22.35
C GLY A 344 7.69 15.10 -23.05
N THR A 345 8.81 15.45 -22.39
CA THR A 345 9.87 16.32 -22.91
C THR A 345 11.04 15.50 -23.45
N THR A 346 10.87 14.90 -24.63
CA THR A 346 11.96 14.28 -25.39
C THR A 346 12.90 15.34 -25.99
N VAL A 347 13.80 15.86 -25.17
CA VAL A 347 14.82 16.86 -25.57
C VAL A 347 16.12 16.14 -25.98
N PRO A 348 16.59 16.28 -27.24
CA PRO A 348 17.90 15.76 -27.65
C PRO A 348 19.06 16.46 -26.93
N PRO A 349 20.18 15.76 -26.65
CA PRO A 349 21.30 16.33 -25.91
C PRO A 349 22.01 17.43 -26.70
N THR A 350 21.76 18.68 -26.34
CA THR A 350 22.41 19.85 -26.96
C THR A 350 23.75 20.13 -26.27
N THR A 351 24.85 19.92 -26.98
CA THR A 351 26.20 20.20 -26.48
C THR A 351 26.44 21.71 -26.42
N THR A 352 26.80 22.25 -25.24
CA THR A 352 27.24 23.67 -25.11
C THR A 352 28.50 23.77 -24.25
N THR A 353 29.56 24.32 -24.84
CA THR A 353 30.87 24.49 -24.22
C THR A 353 30.86 25.55 -23.11
N ARG A 354 31.58 25.32 -22.00
CA ARG A 354 31.82 26.36 -20.98
C ARG A 354 32.83 27.38 -21.49
N THR A 355 32.53 28.66 -21.33
CA THR A 355 33.54 29.73 -21.30
C THR A 355 33.57 30.33 -19.90
N SER A 356 34.77 30.49 -19.33
CA SER A 356 34.97 31.06 -18.00
C SER A 356 35.43 32.51 -18.11
N THR A 357 34.96 33.37 -17.21
CA THR A 357 35.52 34.71 -17.01
C THR A 357 35.62 34.97 -15.51
N LEU A 358 36.83 35.24 -15.04
CA LEU A 358 37.08 35.63 -13.66
C LEU A 358 36.74 37.11 -13.46
N VAL A 359 36.24 37.45 -12.27
CA VAL A 359 36.34 38.80 -11.69
C VAL A 359 36.81 38.65 -10.25
N THR A 360 37.77 39.48 -9.84
CA THR A 360 38.55 39.26 -8.62
C THR A 360 38.28 40.35 -7.58
N SER A 361 38.13 39.93 -6.31
CA SER A 361 38.39 40.67 -5.06
C SER A 361 38.07 42.17 -4.97
N THR A 362 37.34 42.53 -3.91
CA THR A 362 37.96 43.38 -2.87
C THR A 362 37.35 43.12 -1.49
N THR A 363 38.17 43.24 -0.45
CA THR A 363 37.78 43.11 0.96
C THR A 363 37.70 44.48 1.64
N SER A 364 36.90 44.58 2.69
CA SER A 364 37.08 45.60 3.72
C SER A 364 36.70 45.04 5.08
N SER A 365 37.51 45.32 6.08
CA SER A 365 37.42 44.75 7.43
C SER A 365 37.16 45.83 8.47
N ARG A 366 36.33 45.55 9.47
CA ARG A 366 36.45 46.20 10.78
C ARG A 366 36.04 45.25 11.90
N ALA A 367 36.85 45.21 12.94
CA ALA A 367 36.59 44.48 14.17
C ALA A 367 36.58 45.44 15.35
N THR A 368 35.77 45.13 16.37
CA THR A 368 35.93 45.66 17.73
C THR A 368 35.50 44.59 18.74
N THR A 369 36.27 44.46 19.81
CA THR A 369 35.92 43.70 21.03
C THR A 369 34.97 44.55 21.92
N THR A 370 34.54 44.22 23.15
CA THR A 370 35.10 43.33 24.19
C THR A 370 34.05 42.99 25.27
N THR A 371 34.37 42.00 26.13
CA THR A 371 33.90 41.82 27.53
C THR A 371 32.44 41.42 27.81
N ALA A 372 32.26 40.81 28.98
CA ALA A 372 31.00 40.31 29.55
C ALA A 372 31.01 40.50 31.08
N ALA A 373 29.83 40.46 31.72
CA ALA A 373 29.69 40.17 33.15
C ALA A 373 28.25 39.75 33.50
N SER A 374 28.12 39.08 34.65
CA SER A 374 26.88 38.57 35.27
C SER A 374 25.97 39.66 35.84
N GLY A 375 24.66 39.38 35.88
CA GLY A 375 23.69 40.09 36.73
C GLY A 375 22.37 39.31 36.80
N SER A 376 21.96 38.89 38.01
CA SER A 376 20.76 38.08 38.23
C SER A 376 19.85 38.70 39.27
N GLU A 377 18.57 38.88 38.94
CA GLU A 377 17.53 39.09 39.95
C GLU A 377 16.16 38.60 39.46
N GLN A 378 15.27 38.23 40.38
CA GLN A 378 13.92 37.72 40.06
C GLN A 378 12.86 38.80 40.20
N VAL A 379 11.83 38.73 39.36
CA VAL A 379 10.48 39.18 39.72
C VAL A 379 9.55 37.96 39.64
N ARG A 380 8.73 37.77 40.69
CA ARG A 380 7.74 36.70 40.83
C ARG A 380 6.31 37.26 40.67
N TRP A 381 5.33 36.37 40.92
CA TRP A 381 3.87 36.55 40.90
C TRP A 381 3.24 36.38 39.50
N GLY A 382 2.22 35.53 39.31
CA GLY A 382 1.56 34.64 40.28
C GLY A 382 0.88 33.43 39.62
N GLN A 383 0.54 32.42 40.43
CA GLN A 383 0.00 31.13 40.00
C GLN A 383 -1.48 30.95 40.39
N CYS A 384 -2.22 30.21 39.57
CA CYS A 384 -3.01 29.05 40.02
C CYS A 384 -2.72 27.90 39.04
N GLY A 385 -2.68 26.62 39.40
CA GLY A 385 -3.05 25.96 40.67
C GLY A 385 -4.03 24.82 40.37
N ALA A 386 -3.80 23.54 40.74
CA ALA A 386 -2.75 22.99 41.60
C ALA A 386 -2.30 21.56 41.19
N PHE A 387 -1.14 21.15 41.72
CA PHE A 387 -0.63 19.78 41.78
C PHE A 387 -1.14 19.06 43.04
N VAL A 388 -1.16 17.72 43.03
CA VAL A 388 -0.42 16.90 44.03
C VAL A 388 0.17 15.67 43.31
N PRO A 389 1.46 15.33 43.46
CA PRO A 389 2.07 14.14 42.86
C PRO A 389 2.17 12.97 43.85
N LEU A 390 2.46 11.78 43.34
CA LEU A 390 3.00 10.66 44.12
C LEU A 390 4.32 10.19 43.49
N VAL A 391 5.32 9.96 44.33
CA VAL A 391 6.69 9.55 43.94
C VAL A 391 6.89 8.10 44.36
N ASN A 392 7.47 7.25 43.51
CA ASN A 392 7.98 5.96 43.96
C ASN A 392 9.08 5.37 43.06
N THR A 393 10.23 5.04 43.64
CA THR A 393 11.40 4.37 43.05
C THR A 393 12.29 3.82 44.18
N PRO A 394 13.06 2.74 43.96
CA PRO A 394 12.63 1.37 43.80
C PRO A 394 13.09 0.48 44.98
N SER A 395 12.50 -0.70 45.17
CA SER A 395 12.95 -1.69 46.17
C SER A 395 13.83 -2.78 45.55
N VAL A 396 14.80 -3.29 46.32
CA VAL A 396 15.92 -4.13 45.82
C VAL A 396 16.01 -5.45 46.60
N SER A 397 16.27 -6.55 45.85
CA SER A 397 16.75 -7.89 46.24
C SER A 397 16.19 -8.64 47.47
N PHE A 398 15.85 -9.90 47.25
CA PHE A 398 15.75 -10.94 48.29
C PHE A 398 17.05 -11.14 49.08
N GLN A 399 16.92 -11.59 50.34
CA GLN A 399 18.00 -12.29 51.06
C GLN A 399 17.42 -13.52 51.81
N ARG A 400 18.23 -14.58 51.99
CA ARG A 400 17.76 -15.92 52.41
C ARG A 400 17.81 -16.15 53.93
N PHE A 401 16.83 -16.89 54.46
CA PHE A 401 16.95 -18.04 55.40
C PHE A 401 15.66 -18.88 55.19
N ALA A 402 15.68 -20.22 55.13
CA ALA A 402 15.69 -21.20 56.23
C ALA A 402 14.55 -20.95 57.28
N ASP A 403 13.75 -21.94 57.71
CA ASP A 403 13.91 -23.40 57.59
C ASP A 403 12.57 -24.19 57.70
N GLN A 404 12.61 -25.47 57.27
CA GLN A 404 11.80 -26.66 57.67
C GLN A 404 10.24 -26.67 57.83
N ALA A 405 9.69 -27.86 57.54
CA ALA A 405 8.52 -28.54 58.15
C ALA A 405 7.07 -28.06 57.84
N VAL A 406 6.02 -28.91 57.84
CA VAL A 406 5.87 -30.34 57.45
C VAL A 406 4.36 -30.70 57.35
N MET A 407 4.02 -31.81 56.68
CA MET A 407 2.66 -32.41 56.50
C MET A 407 1.60 -31.70 55.63
N ALA A 408 0.96 -32.53 54.81
CA ALA A 408 -0.43 -32.43 54.29
C ALA A 408 -1.23 -33.58 54.97
N PRO A 409 -2.49 -33.93 54.62
CA PRO A 409 -3.49 -33.31 53.72
C PRO A 409 -4.74 -32.81 54.54
N GLU A 410 -6.00 -32.62 54.11
CA GLU A 410 -6.93 -33.43 53.30
C GLU A 410 -8.25 -32.72 52.88
N GLN A 411 -8.92 -33.36 51.90
CA GLN A 411 -10.38 -33.45 51.64
C GLN A 411 -11.26 -32.24 51.20
N THR A 412 -11.92 -32.51 50.07
CA THR A 412 -13.09 -31.91 49.39
C THR A 412 -14.43 -32.48 49.95
N PRO A 413 -15.65 -32.30 49.34
CA PRO A 413 -16.28 -31.21 48.55
C PRO A 413 -17.74 -30.86 48.98
N SER A 414 -18.36 -29.82 48.36
CA SER A 414 -19.76 -29.74 47.86
C SER A 414 -20.11 -28.26 47.51
N MET A 415 -20.91 -27.84 46.52
CA MET A 415 -22.13 -28.32 45.82
C MET A 415 -23.46 -28.20 46.59
N LEU A 416 -24.25 -27.15 46.32
CA LEU A 416 -25.62 -27.26 45.77
C LEU A 416 -26.21 -25.91 45.29
N ARG A 417 -27.46 -25.92 44.78
CA ARG A 417 -28.15 -24.79 44.10
C ARG A 417 -29.56 -24.56 44.65
N ARG A 418 -30.12 -23.36 44.39
CA ARG A 418 -31.54 -22.92 44.21
C ARG A 418 -31.72 -21.55 44.92
N THR A 419 -32.10 -20.44 44.27
CA THR A 419 -33.33 -20.07 43.52
C THR A 419 -34.60 -20.02 44.37
N GLU A 420 -35.10 -18.81 44.66
CA GLU A 420 -36.51 -18.41 44.49
C GLU A 420 -36.68 -16.88 44.62
N THR A 421 -37.90 -16.35 44.68
CA THR A 421 -38.29 -15.11 43.95
C THR A 421 -39.23 -14.15 44.69
N VAL A 422 -39.15 -12.86 44.29
CA VAL A 422 -40.25 -11.84 44.27
C VAL A 422 -40.82 -11.32 45.60
N HIS A 423 -40.72 -10.00 45.81
CA HIS A 423 -41.87 -9.10 46.00
C HIS A 423 -41.48 -7.61 45.82
N GLY A 424 -42.46 -6.70 45.83
CA GLY A 424 -42.31 -5.25 45.60
C GLY A 424 -43.55 -4.47 46.07
N ILE A 425 -43.73 -3.21 45.59
CA ILE A 425 -44.59 -2.14 46.16
C ILE A 425 -43.89 -1.49 47.39
N GLY A 426 -43.85 -0.18 47.67
CA GLY A 426 -44.58 1.03 47.21
C GLY A 426 -45.18 1.74 48.45
N VAL A 427 -45.28 3.07 48.65
CA VAL A 427 -45.97 4.13 47.87
C VAL A 427 -45.89 5.48 48.67
N LEU A 428 -45.60 6.63 48.02
CA LEU A 428 -45.86 8.07 48.42
C LEU A 428 -45.33 8.56 49.81
N ASP A 429 -45.34 9.84 50.25
CA ASP A 429 -45.79 11.20 49.79
C ASP A 429 -44.92 12.29 50.55
N ARG A 430 -44.97 13.64 50.48
CA ARG A 430 -45.72 14.72 49.75
C ARG A 430 -44.98 16.10 49.86
N ASP A 431 -45.51 17.14 49.18
CA ASP A 431 -45.70 18.58 49.59
C ASP A 431 -45.22 19.72 48.63
N SER A 432 -45.78 20.93 48.80
CA SER A 432 -45.85 22.10 47.86
C SER A 432 -46.19 23.41 48.65
N PRO A 433 -46.54 24.64 48.13
CA PRO A 433 -46.88 25.12 46.76
C PRO A 433 -46.42 26.59 46.36
N ASP A 434 -47.08 27.17 45.32
CA ASP A 434 -47.23 28.62 44.94
C ASP A 434 -46.05 29.46 44.34
N SER A 435 -46.22 30.51 43.50
CA SER A 435 -47.24 30.85 42.46
C SER A 435 -46.84 32.06 41.51
N ILE A 436 -47.49 32.20 40.33
CA ILE A 436 -47.70 33.42 39.45
C ILE A 436 -46.56 34.05 38.56
N ALA A 437 -46.68 33.84 37.21
CA ALA A 437 -46.65 34.74 36.00
C ALA A 437 -45.63 35.93 35.80
N PRO A 438 -45.51 36.61 34.60
CA PRO A 438 -46.14 36.41 33.26
C PRO A 438 -45.23 36.53 31.98
N SER A 439 -45.77 36.14 30.79
CA SER A 439 -45.45 36.62 29.40
C SER A 439 -44.03 36.42 28.79
N HIS A 440 -43.75 36.41 27.46
CA HIS A 440 -44.44 36.08 26.18
C HIS A 440 -43.30 35.93 25.10
N GLY A 441 -43.40 35.19 23.99
CA GLY A 441 -44.42 34.23 23.55
C GLY A 441 -44.11 33.57 22.18
N THR A 442 -44.43 32.27 22.08
CA THR A 442 -45.15 31.59 20.96
C THR A 442 -44.78 31.80 19.49
N ILE A 443 -44.38 30.70 18.83
CA ILE A 443 -45.06 30.21 17.62
C ILE A 443 -45.53 28.78 17.91
N GLY A 444 -46.77 28.43 17.56
CA GLY A 444 -47.39 27.16 17.96
C GLY A 444 -47.59 26.17 16.82
N ASN A 445 -47.24 24.91 17.04
CA ASN A 445 -47.74 23.77 16.28
C ASN A 445 -49.11 23.32 16.81
N LYS A 446 -50.01 22.90 15.93
CA LYS A 446 -51.08 21.94 16.28
C LYS A 446 -51.27 20.90 15.18
N HIS A 447 -51.25 19.64 15.59
CA HIS A 447 -51.66 18.49 14.78
C HIS A 447 -53.17 18.50 14.51
N LEU A 448 -53.59 17.73 13.49
CA LEU A 448 -54.60 16.64 13.51
C LEU A 448 -54.94 16.32 12.04
N THR A 449 -54.30 15.31 11.40
CA THR A 449 -54.63 13.86 11.38
C THR A 449 -55.86 13.44 10.55
N TRP A 450 -55.72 12.28 9.87
CA TRP A 450 -56.73 11.37 9.32
C TRP A 450 -57.30 11.48 7.88
N THR A 451 -57.48 10.27 7.30
CA THR A 451 -58.41 9.83 6.23
C THR A 451 -58.31 10.37 4.78
N GLN A 452 -57.51 9.66 3.98
CA GLN A 452 -57.94 8.68 2.94
C GLN A 452 -59.13 8.99 1.97
N ARG A 453 -58.98 8.51 0.71
CA ARG A 453 -59.94 8.44 -0.44
C ARG A 453 -60.00 9.67 -1.37
N SER A 454 -60.32 9.57 -2.68
CA SER A 454 -60.15 8.47 -3.66
C SER A 454 -60.43 8.91 -5.11
N GLN A 455 -59.55 8.50 -6.05
CA GLN A 455 -59.80 8.25 -7.49
C GLN A 455 -60.56 9.26 -8.41
N LYS A 456 -59.81 9.79 -9.41
CA LYS A 456 -60.18 9.88 -10.86
C LYS A 456 -61.35 10.80 -11.29
N PRO A 457 -61.57 11.02 -12.61
CA PRO A 457 -60.65 11.51 -13.65
C PRO A 457 -61.29 12.64 -14.50
N ILE A 458 -60.64 13.13 -15.57
CA ILE A 458 -61.25 13.46 -16.90
C ILE A 458 -60.15 13.83 -17.93
N ARG A 459 -60.51 13.90 -19.23
CA ARG A 459 -59.61 14.00 -20.40
C ARG A 459 -59.66 15.38 -21.09
N ASN A 460 -58.58 15.68 -21.82
CA ASN A 460 -58.45 16.46 -23.07
C ASN A 460 -59.14 17.83 -23.21
N ILE A 461 -58.38 18.84 -23.69
CA ILE A 461 -58.58 19.42 -25.04
C ILE A 461 -57.35 20.26 -25.49
N VAL A 462 -57.26 20.49 -26.80
CA VAL A 462 -56.14 21.09 -27.56
C VAL A 462 -56.15 22.63 -27.50
N PHE A 463 -54.97 23.26 -27.65
CA PHE A 463 -54.84 24.61 -28.22
C PHE A 463 -53.82 24.67 -29.36
N HIS A 464 -54.01 25.61 -30.28
CA HIS A 464 -53.21 25.79 -31.50
C HIS A 464 -51.93 26.62 -31.28
N VAL A 465 -50.93 26.37 -32.13
CA VAL A 465 -49.72 27.19 -32.28
C VAL A 465 -49.94 28.27 -33.34
N SER A 466 -49.50 29.50 -33.08
CA SER A 466 -49.55 30.60 -34.05
C SER A 466 -48.25 30.71 -34.87
N LYS A 467 -48.37 31.17 -36.13
CA LYS A 467 -47.22 31.36 -37.03
C LYS A 467 -46.40 32.60 -36.64
N SER A 468 -45.15 32.41 -36.23
CA SER A 468 -44.13 33.49 -36.26
C SER A 468 -42.65 33.03 -36.21
N GLN A 469 -42.36 31.72 -36.24
CA GLN A 469 -40.97 31.20 -36.22
C GLN A 469 -40.71 30.13 -37.28
N GLN A 470 -40.97 30.44 -38.57
CA GLN A 470 -40.73 29.50 -39.68
C GLN A 470 -39.86 30.05 -40.82
N GLU A 471 -39.38 31.30 -40.72
CA GLU A 471 -38.67 32.00 -41.82
C GLU A 471 -37.24 32.48 -41.47
N ALA A 472 -36.65 31.95 -40.39
CA ALA A 472 -35.28 32.27 -39.97
C ALA A 472 -34.22 31.20 -40.34
N LEU A 473 -34.59 30.19 -41.15
CA LEU A 473 -33.78 28.98 -41.38
C LEU A 473 -33.20 28.83 -42.81
N GLN A 474 -33.22 29.90 -43.62
CA GLN A 474 -32.63 29.89 -44.98
C GLN A 474 -31.36 30.77 -45.18
N LEU A 475 -30.93 31.57 -44.19
CA LEU A 475 -29.82 32.52 -44.35
C LEU A 475 -28.59 32.27 -43.45
N SER A 476 -28.02 31.07 -43.51
CA SER A 476 -26.65 30.83 -42.97
C SER A 476 -25.84 29.78 -43.74
N LEU A 477 -26.47 28.71 -44.25
CA LEU A 477 -25.80 27.65 -45.01
C LEU A 477 -25.18 28.09 -46.35
N TYR A 478 -25.54 29.27 -46.87
CA TYR A 478 -25.14 29.69 -48.22
C TYR A 478 -23.76 30.37 -48.33
N VAL A 479 -23.08 30.66 -47.20
CA VAL A 479 -21.87 31.52 -47.19
C VAL A 479 -20.54 30.75 -47.01
N ARG A 480 -20.56 29.49 -46.56
CA ARG A 480 -19.33 28.70 -46.29
C ARG A 480 -18.98 27.61 -47.32
N LEU A 481 -19.74 27.45 -48.41
CA LEU A 481 -19.59 26.33 -49.35
C LEU A 481 -19.17 26.72 -50.80
N ARG A 482 -18.76 27.97 -51.05
CA ARG A 482 -18.16 28.41 -52.33
C ARG A 482 -16.99 29.39 -52.17
N ARG A 483 -15.88 28.90 -51.59
CA ARG A 483 -14.48 29.36 -51.65
C ARG A 483 -13.71 28.43 -50.68
N ILE A 484 -12.74 27.60 -51.07
CA ILE A 484 -11.93 27.53 -52.30
C ILE A 484 -11.94 26.09 -52.84
N LEU A 485 -12.22 25.92 -54.14
CA LEU A 485 -11.98 24.67 -54.86
C LEU A 485 -11.77 24.99 -56.36
N ALA A 486 -10.53 25.33 -56.75
CA ALA A 486 -10.19 25.69 -58.13
C ALA A 486 -8.67 25.63 -58.40
N ALA A 487 -8.13 24.43 -58.66
CA ALA A 487 -6.93 24.21 -59.48
C ALA A 487 -6.64 22.71 -59.70
N ARG A 488 -6.94 22.21 -60.91
CA ARG A 488 -6.20 21.13 -61.60
C ARG A 488 -5.79 21.69 -62.97
N PRO A 489 -4.67 21.21 -63.54
CA PRO A 489 -4.78 20.26 -64.64
C PRO A 489 -3.93 18.99 -64.39
N ALA A 490 -3.72 18.18 -65.43
CA ALA A 490 -3.07 16.86 -65.37
C ALA A 490 -2.35 16.53 -66.72
N VAL A 491 -1.97 15.25 -66.90
CA VAL A 491 -1.55 14.55 -68.14
C VAL A 491 -0.01 14.35 -68.35
N ALA A 492 0.34 13.23 -69.03
CA ALA A 492 1.61 12.85 -69.68
C ALA A 492 2.64 11.92 -68.95
N SER A 493 2.50 10.61 -69.21
CA SER A 493 3.51 9.60 -69.63
C SER A 493 5.00 9.60 -69.17
N MET A 494 5.42 8.45 -68.60
CA MET A 494 6.56 7.52 -68.91
C MET A 494 7.69 7.94 -69.90
N PRO A 495 8.94 7.37 -69.84
CA PRO A 495 9.24 5.95 -69.54
C PRO A 495 10.55 5.60 -68.76
N ALA A 496 10.80 4.27 -68.58
CA ALA A 496 12.10 3.56 -68.40
C ALA A 496 12.96 3.88 -67.13
N GLU A 497 13.77 2.99 -66.51
CA GLU A 497 13.99 1.52 -66.45
C GLU A 497 14.97 1.25 -65.25
N THR A 498 15.46 0.09 -64.79
CA THR A 498 15.47 -1.40 -65.02
C THR A 498 15.81 -2.05 -63.64
N ALA A 499 15.82 -3.36 -63.33
CA ALA A 499 15.27 -4.62 -63.89
C ALA A 499 15.13 -5.68 -62.76
N HIS A 500 14.26 -6.69 -62.96
CA HIS A 500 14.28 -8.13 -62.57
C HIS A 500 15.12 -8.70 -61.38
N GLN A 501 14.77 -9.79 -60.67
CA GLN A 501 13.84 -10.94 -60.85
C GLN A 501 13.64 -11.64 -59.45
N SER A 502 12.71 -12.57 -59.16
CA SER A 502 11.28 -12.77 -59.53
C SER A 502 10.63 -13.96 -58.78
N GLN A 503 9.42 -13.77 -58.21
CA GLN A 503 8.37 -14.79 -57.92
C GLN A 503 8.67 -15.90 -56.86
N ALA A 504 7.79 -16.38 -55.94
CA ALA A 504 6.31 -16.56 -55.84
C ALA A 504 5.78 -17.89 -56.47
N ARG A 505 4.79 -18.65 -55.94
CA ARG A 505 4.12 -18.77 -54.61
C ARG A 505 3.27 -20.09 -54.54
N THR A 506 3.18 -20.75 -53.38
CA THR A 506 2.05 -21.62 -52.86
C THR A 506 1.29 -22.68 -53.73
N GLN A 507 1.35 -23.96 -53.27
CA GLN A 507 0.27 -25.00 -53.24
C GLN A 507 -0.32 -25.58 -54.58
N PRO A 508 -1.10 -26.69 -54.58
CA PRO A 508 -0.89 -28.02 -53.96
C PRO A 508 -1.27 -29.26 -54.87
N ALA A 509 -1.11 -30.48 -54.31
CA ALA A 509 -1.89 -31.72 -54.58
C ALA A 509 -1.58 -32.72 -55.74
N ALA A 510 -1.29 -33.97 -55.33
CA ALA A 510 -1.87 -35.25 -55.78
C ALA A 510 -1.39 -36.07 -57.03
N LEU A 511 -1.46 -37.41 -56.85
CA LEU A 511 -1.65 -38.53 -57.80
C LEU A 511 -0.49 -39.19 -58.62
N THR A 512 -0.22 -40.46 -58.22
CA THR A 512 -0.03 -41.70 -59.02
C THR A 512 1.26 -42.07 -59.81
N ALA A 513 1.72 -43.30 -59.49
CA ALA A 513 2.19 -44.40 -60.36
C ALA A 513 3.69 -44.54 -60.74
N ALA A 514 4.05 -45.79 -61.07
CA ALA A 514 5.40 -46.35 -61.34
C ALA A 514 5.47 -46.83 -62.83
N PRO A 515 6.36 -47.76 -63.34
CA PRO A 515 7.25 -48.76 -62.70
C PRO A 515 8.64 -49.00 -63.38
N CYS A 516 9.24 -50.18 -63.12
CA CYS A 516 10.39 -50.85 -63.78
C CYS A 516 11.84 -50.41 -63.37
N GLY A 517 12.83 -51.31 -63.22
CA GLY A 517 12.79 -52.79 -63.17
C GLY A 517 14.19 -53.49 -63.16
N GLY A 518 14.26 -54.76 -62.72
CA GLY A 518 15.46 -55.64 -62.75
C GLY A 518 16.43 -55.51 -61.55
N SER A 519 17.27 -56.49 -61.16
CA SER A 519 17.43 -57.91 -61.58
C SER A 519 18.13 -58.76 -60.46
N VAL A 520 18.28 -60.09 -60.61
CA VAL A 520 18.57 -61.07 -59.51
C VAL A 520 19.67 -62.10 -59.89
N PRO A 521 20.61 -62.43 -58.96
CA PRO A 521 20.76 -63.81 -58.40
C PRO A 521 20.98 -63.81 -56.85
N ARG A 522 20.38 -64.70 -56.03
CA ARG A 522 20.68 -66.15 -55.78
C ARG A 522 22.13 -66.38 -55.28
N ASN A 523 22.43 -67.12 -54.20
CA ASN A 523 21.72 -68.13 -53.36
C ASN A 523 22.24 -68.02 -51.87
N ARG A 524 21.96 -68.86 -50.84
CA ARG A 524 21.39 -70.23 -50.69
C ARG A 524 20.67 -70.40 -49.31
N ALA A 525 20.67 -71.61 -48.73
CA ALA A 525 20.16 -72.00 -47.40
C ALA A 525 21.34 -72.42 -46.47
N GLY A 526 21.20 -72.77 -45.17
CA GLY A 526 20.04 -73.00 -44.29
C GLY A 526 20.49 -73.58 -42.91
N ALA A 527 19.56 -74.14 -42.12
CA ALA A 527 19.74 -74.70 -40.74
C ALA A 527 20.07 -73.65 -39.65
N GLU A 528 19.25 -73.39 -38.62
CA GLU A 528 18.77 -74.22 -37.48
C GLU A 528 19.75 -74.32 -36.30
N ALA A 529 19.41 -73.70 -35.14
CA ALA A 529 19.47 -74.30 -33.79
C ALA A 529 19.09 -73.33 -32.63
N VAL A 530 18.06 -73.72 -31.86
CA VAL A 530 17.98 -73.65 -30.38
C VAL A 530 17.94 -72.29 -29.62
N SER A 531 16.76 -72.05 -29.04
CA SER A 531 16.49 -71.45 -27.71
C SER A 531 16.55 -69.92 -27.44
N LYS A 532 15.37 -69.39 -27.05
CA LYS A 532 15.13 -68.31 -26.07
C LYS A 532 16.01 -67.04 -26.15
N ARG A 533 15.60 -66.06 -26.98
CA ARG A 533 15.79 -64.61 -26.72
C ARG A 533 14.76 -63.75 -27.47
N HIS A 534 14.26 -62.73 -26.78
CA HIS A 534 13.61 -61.48 -27.25
C HIS A 534 12.77 -61.48 -28.54
N SER A 535 11.44 -61.46 -28.37
CA SER A 535 10.55 -60.70 -29.26
C SER A 535 10.39 -59.29 -28.68
N ALA A 536 11.16 -58.31 -29.16
CA ALA A 536 11.25 -56.99 -28.50
C ALA A 536 11.73 -55.79 -29.37
N VAL A 537 11.38 -55.69 -30.67
CA VAL A 537 11.62 -54.45 -31.44
C VAL A 537 10.42 -54.08 -32.34
N LEU A 538 9.29 -53.68 -31.74
CA LEU A 538 8.27 -52.89 -32.46
C LEU A 538 7.47 -51.95 -31.55
N THR A 539 8.15 -51.34 -30.57
CA THR A 539 7.54 -50.39 -29.60
C THR A 539 8.38 -49.10 -29.46
N TYR A 540 9.04 -48.67 -30.54
CA TYR A 540 10.06 -47.60 -30.48
C TYR A 540 9.51 -46.16 -30.60
N VAL A 541 8.19 -45.96 -30.75
CA VAL A 541 7.55 -44.62 -30.74
C VAL A 541 6.30 -44.58 -29.83
N SER A 542 6.32 -45.29 -28.69
CA SER A 542 5.19 -45.27 -27.74
C SER A 542 5.57 -45.34 -26.24
N SER A 543 6.85 -45.26 -25.89
CA SER A 543 7.35 -45.40 -24.49
C SER A 543 7.96 -44.13 -23.89
N LYS A 544 8.41 -43.17 -24.71
CA LYS A 544 9.06 -41.92 -24.24
C LYS A 544 8.12 -40.83 -23.71
N LYS A 545 6.82 -41.09 -23.52
CA LYS A 545 5.86 -40.13 -22.96
C LYS A 545 4.99 -40.65 -21.79
N THR A 546 5.22 -41.89 -21.37
CA THR A 546 4.50 -42.54 -20.24
C THR A 546 5.44 -43.09 -19.16
N ALA A 547 6.76 -43.07 -19.37
CA ALA A 547 7.76 -43.34 -18.33
C ALA A 547 8.10 -42.09 -17.48
N SER A 548 7.99 -40.88 -18.03
CA SER A 548 8.38 -39.62 -17.36
C SER A 548 7.35 -39.08 -16.34
N LEU A 549 6.32 -39.86 -16.00
CA LEU A 549 5.28 -39.50 -15.03
C LEU A 549 5.14 -40.52 -13.88
N ARG A 550 6.06 -41.49 -13.78
CA ARG A 550 6.18 -42.41 -12.64
C ARG A 550 7.60 -42.47 -12.04
N GLN A 551 8.46 -41.56 -12.46
CA GLN A 551 9.84 -41.41 -11.97
C GLN A 551 10.21 -39.92 -11.77
N LEU A 552 9.20 -39.09 -11.46
CA LEU A 552 9.30 -37.71 -10.97
C LEU A 552 8.59 -37.56 -9.60
N ARG A 553 8.66 -38.62 -8.79
CA ARG A 553 8.75 -38.57 -7.33
C ARG A 553 10.11 -39.17 -6.97
N GLU A 554 10.65 -38.78 -5.81
CA GLU A 554 11.98 -39.20 -5.34
C GLU A 554 13.12 -38.88 -6.33
N SER A 555 13.14 -37.65 -6.84
CA SER A 555 14.41 -36.96 -7.04
C SER A 555 14.73 -36.20 -5.75
N GLU A 556 15.20 -36.92 -4.73
CA GLU A 556 15.73 -36.30 -3.52
C GLU A 556 16.89 -35.39 -3.91
N GLN A 557 16.69 -34.07 -3.75
CA GLN A 557 17.82 -33.22 -3.37
C GLN A 557 18.41 -33.85 -2.10
N PRO A 558 19.74 -33.88 -1.92
CA PRO A 558 20.31 -34.38 -0.68
C PRO A 558 19.84 -33.48 0.47
N GLU A 559 18.81 -33.94 1.20
CA GLU A 559 18.44 -33.34 2.46
C GLU A 559 19.62 -33.52 3.39
N THR A 560 20.44 -32.47 3.51
CA THR A 560 21.25 -32.24 4.69
C THR A 560 20.27 -31.95 5.83
N THR A 561 19.60 -32.99 6.31
CA THR A 561 18.89 -33.04 7.58
C THR A 561 19.93 -32.82 8.65
N ILE A 562 20.16 -31.54 8.98
CA ILE A 562 21.00 -31.15 10.10
C ILE A 562 20.33 -31.75 11.33
N ASN A 563 20.97 -32.78 11.88
CA ASN A 563 20.44 -33.50 13.02
C ASN A 563 20.36 -32.52 14.20
N MET A 564 19.18 -32.38 14.80
CA MET A 564 18.90 -31.31 15.76
C MET A 564 19.68 -31.42 17.07
N SER A 565 20.33 -32.56 17.35
CA SER A 565 21.31 -32.70 18.45
C SER A 565 22.65 -31.99 18.19
N ASP A 566 22.94 -31.63 16.94
CA ASP A 566 24.28 -31.25 16.49
C ASP A 566 24.42 -29.73 16.32
N ILE A 567 23.31 -28.98 16.37
CA ILE A 567 23.30 -27.51 16.38
C ILE A 567 23.78 -27.01 17.74
N LYS A 568 24.93 -26.34 17.75
CA LYS A 568 25.46 -25.64 18.92
C LYS A 568 25.36 -24.13 18.74
N PHE A 569 24.74 -23.46 19.70
CA PHE A 569 24.66 -22.00 19.73
C PHE A 569 25.95 -21.44 20.34
N GLU A 570 26.94 -21.22 19.49
CA GLU A 570 28.24 -20.64 19.84
C GLU A 570 28.48 -19.31 19.10
N GLY A 571 29.16 -18.37 19.77
CA GLY A 571 29.46 -17.05 19.19
C GLY A 571 30.37 -16.19 20.06
N TRP A 572 30.63 -14.96 19.62
CA TRP A 572 31.41 -13.97 20.35
C TRP A 572 30.59 -13.34 21.47
N LEU A 573 30.94 -13.68 22.71
CA LEU A 573 30.32 -13.17 23.92
C LEU A 573 31.13 -12.01 24.50
N GLY A 574 30.51 -10.84 24.62
CA GLY A 574 30.98 -9.80 25.53
C GLY A 574 30.64 -10.18 26.97
N HIS A 575 31.55 -9.91 27.92
CA HIS A 575 31.40 -10.24 29.34
C HIS A 575 31.42 -9.00 30.26
N SER A 576 31.83 -7.84 29.76
CA SER A 576 31.83 -6.57 30.49
C SER A 576 31.87 -5.38 29.51
N PRO A 577 31.72 -4.12 29.96
CA PRO A 577 31.89 -2.93 29.10
C PRO A 577 33.26 -2.80 28.42
N ASP A 578 34.27 -3.54 28.87
CA ASP A 578 35.59 -3.61 28.23
C ASP A 578 35.59 -4.50 26.97
N SER A 579 34.56 -5.32 26.77
CA SER A 579 34.43 -6.18 25.57
C SER A 579 34.33 -5.39 24.26
N VAL A 580 33.89 -4.14 24.29
CA VAL A 580 33.94 -3.21 23.13
C VAL A 580 35.37 -2.96 22.63
N ASN A 581 36.39 -3.14 23.48
CA ASN A 581 37.80 -2.94 23.14
C ASN A 581 38.43 -4.18 22.47
N GLY A 582 37.63 -4.93 21.71
CA GLY A 582 38.06 -6.18 21.06
C GLY A 582 38.27 -7.35 22.03
N LYS A 583 37.47 -7.41 23.12
CA LYS A 583 37.57 -8.42 24.18
C LYS A 583 36.25 -9.18 24.38
N MET A 584 35.66 -9.63 23.27
CA MET A 584 34.67 -10.70 23.27
C MET A 584 35.39 -12.05 23.23
N GLU A 585 34.83 -13.07 23.87
CA GLU A 585 35.37 -14.44 23.90
C GLU A 585 34.44 -15.39 23.12
N TRP A 586 34.98 -16.36 22.37
CA TRP A 586 34.14 -17.34 21.68
C TRP A 586 33.64 -18.38 22.67
N GLY A 587 32.32 -18.53 22.80
CA GLY A 587 31.71 -19.46 23.74
C GLY A 587 30.28 -19.84 23.40
N ALA A 588 29.81 -20.92 24.05
CA ALA A 588 28.43 -21.39 23.94
C ALA A 588 27.46 -20.52 24.76
N PHE A 589 26.25 -20.34 24.25
CA PHE A 589 25.15 -19.67 24.94
C PHE A 589 23.84 -20.46 24.78
N GLU A 590 22.99 -20.43 25.80
CA GLU A 590 21.64 -21.00 25.71
C GLU A 590 20.73 -20.01 24.97
N PRO A 591 20.15 -20.37 23.79
CA PRO A 591 19.20 -19.52 23.08
C PRO A 591 17.86 -19.41 23.85
N LYS A 592 16.89 -18.68 23.30
CA LYS A 592 15.51 -18.79 23.80
C LYS A 592 15.02 -20.24 23.73
N LYS A 593 14.16 -20.62 24.68
CA LYS A 593 13.35 -21.84 24.60
C LYS A 593 12.59 -21.85 23.28
N TRP A 594 12.60 -23.00 22.61
CA TRP A 594 11.90 -23.22 21.35
C TRP A 594 10.38 -23.12 21.55
N THR A 595 9.72 -22.28 20.77
CA THR A 595 8.27 -22.38 20.51
C THR A 595 8.04 -22.79 19.06
N GLU A 596 6.83 -23.23 18.75
CA GLU A 596 6.43 -23.62 17.38
C GLU A 596 6.25 -22.42 16.43
N ASP A 597 6.59 -21.22 16.90
CA ASP A 597 6.59 -19.95 16.18
C ASP A 597 8.02 -19.47 15.88
N ASP A 598 9.06 -20.22 16.27
CA ASP A 598 10.47 -19.87 16.07
C ASP A 598 11.05 -20.42 14.75
N VAL A 599 12.20 -19.86 14.35
CA VAL A 599 13.10 -20.36 13.32
C VAL A 599 14.52 -20.42 13.90
N ASP A 600 15.23 -21.54 13.69
CA ASP A 600 16.68 -21.61 13.87
C ASP A 600 17.36 -21.30 12.54
N ILE A 601 18.32 -20.37 12.55
CA ILE A 601 18.99 -19.82 11.38
C ILE A 601 20.50 -20.12 11.47
N GLU A 602 21.04 -20.79 10.46
CA GLU A 602 22.47 -20.97 10.19
C GLU A 602 23.03 -19.66 9.63
N ILE A 603 23.87 -18.96 10.38
CA ILE A 603 24.29 -17.58 10.06
C ILE A 603 25.41 -17.60 9.03
N SER A 604 25.18 -16.97 7.88
CA SER A 604 26.20 -16.78 6.84
C SER A 604 26.90 -15.42 6.95
N HIS A 605 26.16 -14.38 7.33
CA HIS A 605 26.60 -12.98 7.36
C HIS A 605 25.96 -12.24 8.54
N CYS A 606 26.67 -11.29 9.14
CA CYS A 606 26.10 -10.32 10.08
C CYS A 606 26.74 -8.94 9.90
N GLY A 607 25.93 -7.90 9.69
CA GLY A 607 26.41 -6.52 9.65
C GLY A 607 26.87 -6.01 11.02
N ILE A 608 27.88 -5.12 11.03
CA ILE A 608 28.32 -4.41 12.25
C ILE A 608 27.64 -3.04 12.31
N CYS A 609 26.85 -2.83 13.36
CA CYS A 609 26.06 -1.63 13.62
C CYS A 609 26.65 -0.83 14.81
N GLY A 610 26.41 0.48 14.86
CA GLY A 610 26.81 1.30 16.02
C GLY A 610 26.17 0.83 17.32
N SER A 611 24.95 0.28 17.23
CA SER A 611 24.20 -0.33 18.32
C SER A 611 24.91 -1.54 18.96
N ASP A 612 25.80 -2.22 18.23
CA ASP A 612 26.60 -3.33 18.78
C ASP A 612 27.63 -2.77 19.76
N LEU A 613 28.29 -1.66 19.39
CA LEU A 613 29.27 -0.96 20.23
C LEU A 613 28.62 -0.30 21.45
N HIS A 614 27.46 0.34 21.27
CA HIS A 614 26.70 0.94 22.38
C HIS A 614 26.24 -0.13 23.40
N MET A 615 25.91 -1.34 22.96
CA MET A 615 25.61 -2.47 23.85
C MET A 615 26.88 -3.03 24.52
N LEU A 616 27.94 -3.35 23.74
CA LEU A 616 29.20 -3.88 24.27
C LEU A 616 29.92 -2.95 25.28
N ARG A 617 29.48 -1.69 25.42
CA ARG A 617 29.99 -0.71 26.38
C ARG A 617 28.99 -0.23 27.44
N SER A 618 27.76 -0.76 27.46
CA SER A 618 26.66 -0.28 28.31
C SER A 618 26.32 1.23 28.14
N GLY A 619 26.43 1.78 26.93
CA GLY A 619 26.34 3.24 26.67
C GLY A 619 24.92 3.83 26.69
N TRP A 620 23.90 3.01 26.48
CA TRP A 620 22.48 3.41 26.57
C TRP A 620 21.81 2.97 27.87
N ALA A 621 22.19 1.81 28.41
CA ALA A 621 21.70 1.22 29.64
C ALA A 621 22.69 0.14 30.12
N GLU A 622 22.51 -0.35 31.36
CA GLU A 622 23.23 -1.53 31.84
C GLU A 622 22.97 -2.73 30.93
N THR A 623 24.01 -3.27 30.32
CA THR A 623 23.91 -4.39 29.40
C THR A 623 23.89 -5.71 30.18
N PRO A 624 22.93 -6.61 29.93
CA PRO A 624 22.94 -7.93 30.56
C PRO A 624 24.03 -8.78 29.91
N TYR A 625 25.17 -8.90 30.58
CA TYR A 625 26.25 -9.83 30.20
C TYR A 625 25.94 -11.28 30.63
N PRO A 626 26.58 -12.31 30.04
CA PRO A 626 27.31 -12.26 28.78
C PRO A 626 26.36 -12.01 27.60
N CYS A 627 26.79 -11.26 26.59
CA CYS A 627 25.95 -10.91 25.43
C CYS A 627 26.65 -11.25 24.11
N CYS A 628 25.92 -11.91 23.19
CA CYS A 628 26.27 -11.95 21.77
C CYS A 628 25.52 -10.82 21.07
N VAL A 629 26.22 -9.97 20.32
CA VAL A 629 25.63 -8.83 19.60
C VAL A 629 25.49 -9.13 18.08
N GLY A 630 25.16 -8.13 17.27
CA GLY A 630 24.83 -8.26 15.86
C GLY A 630 23.33 -8.45 15.63
N HIS A 631 22.69 -7.53 14.93
CA HIS A 631 21.27 -7.60 14.56
C HIS A 631 20.99 -7.28 13.09
N GLU A 632 22.00 -7.51 12.25
CA GLU A 632 21.97 -7.33 10.81
C GLU A 632 22.24 -8.69 10.14
N ILE A 633 21.45 -9.70 10.53
CA ILE A 633 21.74 -11.13 10.34
C ILE A 633 21.21 -11.61 8.99
N VAL A 634 22.02 -12.34 8.22
CA VAL A 634 21.57 -13.11 7.03
C VAL A 634 22.11 -14.53 7.05
N GLY A 635 21.25 -15.50 6.79
CA GLY A 635 21.56 -16.92 6.90
C GLY A 635 20.56 -17.81 6.17
N LYS A 636 20.57 -19.09 6.53
CA LYS A 636 19.67 -20.12 6.00
C LYS A 636 18.77 -20.63 7.12
N ALA A 637 17.47 -20.75 6.87
CA ALA A 637 16.56 -21.39 7.81
C ALA A 637 16.87 -22.91 7.88
N VAL A 638 17.24 -23.41 9.06
CA VAL A 638 17.60 -24.83 9.29
C VAL A 638 16.59 -25.59 10.15
N ARG A 639 15.80 -24.86 10.95
CA ARG A 639 14.61 -25.40 11.64
C ARG A 639 13.50 -24.36 11.58
N VAL A 640 12.26 -24.79 11.34
CA VAL A 640 11.09 -23.91 11.30
C VAL A 640 9.97 -24.54 12.15
N GLY A 641 9.37 -23.77 13.04
CA GLY A 641 8.23 -24.21 13.85
C GLY A 641 6.93 -24.26 13.03
N LYS A 642 6.04 -25.21 13.34
CA LYS A 642 4.86 -25.51 12.51
C LYS A 642 3.85 -24.35 12.39
N ASN A 643 3.94 -23.33 13.24
CA ASN A 643 3.07 -22.15 13.20
C ASN A 643 3.57 -21.10 12.20
N VAL A 644 4.88 -21.08 11.91
CA VAL A 644 5.47 -20.23 10.85
C VAL A 644 4.96 -20.69 9.48
N LYS A 645 4.55 -19.75 8.63
CA LYS A 645 3.92 -20.04 7.31
C LYS A 645 4.75 -19.62 6.10
N ASP A 646 5.41 -18.47 6.18
CA ASP A 646 6.08 -17.86 5.02
C ASP A 646 7.53 -18.32 4.83
N ILE A 647 8.10 -19.01 5.83
CA ILE A 647 9.47 -19.53 5.85
C ILE A 647 9.44 -21.07 5.80
N SER A 648 10.37 -21.66 5.06
CA SER A 648 10.62 -23.09 4.93
C SER A 648 12.10 -23.39 5.21
N ILE A 649 12.41 -24.63 5.62
CA ILE A 649 13.80 -25.08 5.76
C ILE A 649 14.49 -24.98 4.40
N GLY A 650 15.67 -24.37 4.37
CA GLY A 650 16.43 -24.08 3.15
C GLY A 650 16.36 -22.63 2.66
N ASP A 651 15.37 -21.85 3.07
CA ASP A 651 15.21 -20.45 2.62
C ASP A 651 16.37 -19.54 3.06
N ARG A 652 16.77 -18.61 2.18
CA ARG A 652 17.67 -17.50 2.52
C ARG A 652 16.89 -16.43 3.28
N VAL A 653 17.24 -16.22 4.55
CA VAL A 653 16.50 -15.38 5.48
C VAL A 653 17.42 -14.42 6.23
N GLY A 654 16.83 -13.38 6.82
CA GLY A 654 17.53 -12.48 7.72
C GLY A 654 16.65 -11.95 8.85
N VAL A 655 17.31 -11.39 9.86
CA VAL A 655 16.70 -10.83 11.07
C VAL A 655 17.30 -9.45 11.34
N GLY A 656 16.43 -8.47 11.57
CA GLY A 656 16.80 -7.09 11.89
C GLY A 656 16.97 -6.84 13.39
N ALA A 657 16.82 -5.58 13.81
CA ALA A 657 17.00 -5.14 15.20
C ALA A 657 15.97 -5.68 16.21
N GLN A 658 14.78 -6.07 15.76
CA GLN A 658 13.67 -6.57 16.59
C GLN A 658 13.43 -8.06 16.32
N ALA A 659 13.22 -8.83 17.38
CA ALA A 659 12.97 -10.28 17.34
C ALA A 659 11.60 -10.70 17.94
N ARG A 660 10.86 -9.78 18.60
CA ARG A 660 9.46 -10.01 19.03
C ARG A 660 8.70 -8.71 19.28
N SER A 661 7.39 -8.76 19.07
CA SER A 661 6.37 -7.85 19.63
C SER A 661 5.27 -8.68 20.28
N CYS A 662 4.23 -8.07 20.87
CA CYS A 662 3.12 -8.85 21.44
C CYS A 662 2.23 -9.54 20.39
N MET A 663 2.25 -9.06 19.14
CA MET A 663 1.48 -9.58 18.00
C MET A 663 -0.02 -9.76 18.29
N LYS A 664 -0.62 -8.90 19.12
CA LYS A 664 -2.06 -8.93 19.43
C LYS A 664 -2.82 -7.90 18.61
N SER A 665 -3.98 -8.29 18.10
CA SER A 665 -4.89 -7.44 17.32
C SER A 665 -5.51 -6.28 18.11
N ASP A 666 -5.50 -6.34 19.44
CA ASP A 666 -5.94 -5.25 20.32
C ASP A 666 -4.79 -4.30 20.74
N CYS A 667 -3.54 -4.58 20.35
CA CYS A 667 -2.41 -3.70 20.63
C CYS A 667 -2.33 -2.61 19.56
N PRO A 668 -2.45 -1.32 19.92
CA PRO A 668 -2.71 -0.24 18.95
C PRO A 668 -1.55 0.02 17.97
N GLU A 669 -0.34 -0.45 18.25
CA GLU A 669 0.80 -0.39 17.33
C GLU A 669 0.94 -1.67 16.48
N CYS A 670 0.64 -2.85 17.05
CA CYS A 670 0.73 -4.11 16.29
C CYS A 670 -0.41 -4.24 15.27
N SER A 671 -1.61 -3.79 15.61
CA SER A 671 -2.79 -3.86 14.73
C SER A 671 -2.67 -3.01 13.46
N ILE A 672 -1.75 -2.04 13.46
CA ILE A 672 -1.46 -1.15 12.32
C ILE A 672 -0.10 -1.45 11.64
N GLY A 673 0.53 -2.60 11.93
CA GLY A 673 1.82 -2.98 11.33
C GLY A 673 2.99 -2.10 11.76
N ARG A 674 3.00 -1.68 13.03
CA ARG A 674 4.02 -0.86 13.70
C ARG A 674 4.58 -1.57 14.95
N GLU A 675 4.88 -2.86 14.79
CA GLU A 675 5.42 -3.75 15.81
C GLU A 675 6.70 -3.21 16.47
N ASN A 676 7.51 -2.45 15.73
CA ASN A 676 8.71 -1.77 16.21
C ASN A 676 8.44 -0.75 17.34
N TYR A 677 7.20 -0.26 17.46
CA TYR A 677 6.75 0.66 18.51
C TYR A 677 5.87 0.00 19.58
N CYS A 678 5.64 -1.31 19.52
CA CYS A 678 4.78 -2.07 20.45
C CYS A 678 5.14 -1.86 21.93
N GLY A 679 4.31 -1.14 22.69
CA GLY A 679 4.56 -0.89 24.12
C GLY A 679 4.46 -2.12 25.03
N ARG A 680 3.90 -3.24 24.56
CA ARG A 680 3.54 -4.40 25.41
C ARG A 680 4.63 -5.48 25.58
N ALA A 681 5.42 -5.77 24.54
CA ALA A 681 6.40 -6.88 24.54
C ALA A 681 7.46 -6.73 23.44
N ASN A 682 8.11 -5.57 23.35
CA ASN A 682 9.18 -5.32 22.38
C ASN A 682 10.50 -6.00 22.82
N VAL A 683 11.00 -6.97 22.05
CA VAL A 683 12.26 -7.68 22.34
C VAL A 683 13.22 -7.42 21.19
N SER A 684 14.37 -6.83 21.49
CA SER A 684 15.48 -6.67 20.54
C SER A 684 16.17 -8.00 20.27
N THR A 685 16.82 -8.12 19.10
CA THR A 685 17.50 -9.36 18.67
C THR A 685 18.69 -9.78 19.53
N TYR A 686 19.23 -8.85 20.33
CA TYR A 686 20.16 -9.15 21.42
C TYR A 686 19.93 -8.20 22.61
N GLY A 687 20.45 -8.58 23.78
CA GLY A 687 20.47 -7.72 24.98
C GLY A 687 19.11 -7.53 25.68
N SER A 688 18.03 -8.09 25.13
CA SER A 688 16.69 -8.16 25.74
C SER A 688 16.40 -9.54 26.34
N VAL A 689 15.41 -9.60 27.23
CA VAL A 689 14.84 -10.84 27.81
C VAL A 689 13.48 -11.09 27.16
N TYR A 690 13.21 -12.33 26.77
CA TYR A 690 11.89 -12.73 26.25
C TYR A 690 10.88 -12.89 27.40
N PRO A 691 9.57 -12.64 27.16
CA PRO A 691 8.54 -12.82 28.17
C PRO A 691 8.43 -14.28 28.66
N ASP A 692 7.63 -14.49 29.70
CA ASP A 692 7.18 -15.81 30.18
C ASP A 692 8.32 -16.79 30.55
N GLY A 693 9.52 -16.26 30.81
CA GLY A 693 10.72 -17.05 31.10
C GLY A 693 11.22 -17.85 29.89
N GLU A 694 10.91 -17.42 28.65
CA GLU A 694 11.44 -18.03 27.43
C GLU A 694 12.97 -17.94 27.32
N GLY A 695 13.61 -16.96 27.96
CA GLY A 695 15.06 -16.83 28.03
C GLY A 695 15.57 -15.49 27.53
N LYS A 696 16.79 -15.46 27.00
CA LYS A 696 17.51 -14.24 26.60
C LYS A 696 17.76 -14.20 25.10
N SER A 697 17.80 -12.98 24.54
CA SER A 697 18.14 -12.74 23.14
C SER A 697 19.66 -12.65 22.93
N TYR A 698 20.13 -13.31 21.87
CA TYR A 698 21.53 -13.39 21.47
C TYR A 698 21.64 -13.18 19.96
N GLY A 699 22.55 -12.29 19.56
CA GLY A 699 22.67 -11.78 18.20
C GLY A 699 23.43 -12.68 17.22
N GLY A 700 23.77 -12.08 16.09
CA GLY A 700 24.33 -12.74 14.91
C GLY A 700 25.85 -12.85 14.85
N TYR A 701 26.61 -12.49 15.88
CA TYR A 701 28.08 -12.72 15.93
C TYR A 701 28.39 -14.18 16.31
N ALA A 702 27.69 -15.12 15.68
CA ALA A 702 27.54 -16.51 16.08
C ALA A 702 27.46 -17.45 14.87
N ASP A 703 27.45 -18.76 15.11
CA ASP A 703 27.12 -19.76 14.09
C ASP A 703 25.60 -19.87 13.86
N TYR A 704 24.79 -19.73 14.91
CA TYR A 704 23.33 -19.85 14.84
C TYR A 704 22.59 -18.78 15.65
N ASN A 705 21.40 -18.37 15.16
CA ASN A 705 20.45 -17.52 15.88
C ASN A 705 19.06 -18.22 15.94
N ARG A 706 18.30 -17.96 17.00
CA ARG A 706 16.88 -18.36 17.12
C ARG A 706 16.02 -17.11 17.29
N THR A 707 15.05 -16.92 16.39
CA THR A 707 14.15 -15.76 16.37
C THR A 707 12.72 -16.19 16.02
N ASN A 708 11.73 -15.44 16.49
CA ASN A 708 10.32 -15.67 16.12
C ASN A 708 10.07 -15.39 14.63
N GLY A 709 9.42 -16.33 13.93
CA GLY A 709 9.28 -16.33 12.48
C GLY A 709 8.60 -15.11 11.85
N HIS A 710 7.80 -14.34 12.61
CA HIS A 710 7.21 -13.08 12.12
C HIS A 710 8.27 -12.01 11.80
N PHE A 711 9.38 -12.05 12.53
CA PHE A 711 10.52 -11.13 12.41
C PHE A 711 11.65 -11.68 11.52
N VAL A 712 11.45 -12.88 10.95
CA VAL A 712 12.35 -13.52 9.99
C VAL A 712 11.90 -13.14 8.59
N ILE A 713 12.76 -12.45 7.85
CA ILE A 713 12.45 -11.87 6.53
C ILE A 713 13.18 -12.67 5.46
N LYS A 714 12.48 -13.06 4.38
CA LYS A 714 13.14 -13.64 3.20
C LYS A 714 14.02 -12.61 2.50
N ILE A 715 15.24 -12.98 2.16
CA ILE A 715 16.15 -12.10 1.41
C ILE A 715 15.90 -12.33 -0.09
N PRO A 716 15.49 -11.31 -0.86
CA PRO A 716 15.22 -11.46 -2.29
C PRO A 716 16.44 -11.95 -3.07
N GLU A 717 16.21 -12.78 -4.09
CA GLU A 717 17.30 -13.38 -4.89
C GLU A 717 18.19 -12.34 -5.59
N GLY A 718 17.63 -11.19 -5.96
CA GLY A 718 18.36 -10.08 -6.58
C GLY A 718 19.31 -9.31 -5.65
N LEU A 719 19.38 -9.65 -4.35
CA LEU A 719 20.19 -8.96 -3.35
C LEU A 719 21.22 -9.91 -2.68
N PRO A 720 22.54 -9.65 -2.80
CA PRO A 720 23.58 -10.42 -2.13
C PRO A 720 23.48 -10.37 -0.60
N SER A 721 23.90 -11.43 0.10
CA SER A 721 23.82 -11.50 1.56
C SER A 721 24.62 -10.40 2.27
N GLU A 722 25.79 -10.01 1.74
CA GLU A 722 26.59 -8.93 2.29
C GLU A 722 25.99 -7.53 2.07
N ASP A 723 25.22 -7.34 1.00
CA ASP A 723 24.51 -6.10 0.73
C ASP A 723 23.20 -6.03 1.55
N ALA A 724 22.51 -7.16 1.70
CA ALA A 724 21.26 -7.30 2.44
C ALA A 724 21.42 -7.15 3.97
N ALA A 725 22.42 -7.78 4.56
CA ALA A 725 22.67 -7.79 6.00
C ALA A 725 22.59 -6.37 6.64
N PRO A 726 23.40 -5.38 6.23
CA PRO A 726 23.36 -4.04 6.81
C PRO A 726 22.10 -3.23 6.46
N MET A 727 21.22 -3.69 5.56
CA MET A 727 19.92 -3.05 5.34
C MET A 727 18.95 -3.34 6.49
N LEU A 728 19.05 -4.51 7.14
CA LEU A 728 18.10 -5.00 8.16
C LEU A 728 18.08 -4.19 9.47
N CYS A 729 19.06 -3.29 9.68
CA CYS A 729 18.94 -2.18 10.62
C CYS A 729 19.36 -0.85 9.97
N GLY A 730 20.55 -0.77 9.38
CA GLY A 730 21.07 0.45 8.76
C GLY A 730 20.20 1.06 7.66
N GLY A 731 19.75 0.22 6.74
CA GLY A 731 18.86 0.63 5.65
C GLY A 731 17.48 1.02 6.16
N ILE A 732 16.86 0.16 6.96
CA ILE A 732 15.48 0.35 7.41
C ILE A 732 15.32 1.59 8.28
N THR A 733 16.29 1.86 9.17
CA THR A 733 16.30 3.01 10.08
C THR A 733 16.36 4.36 9.34
N VAL A 734 16.79 4.41 8.08
CA VAL A 734 16.72 5.61 7.24
C VAL A 734 15.61 5.53 6.18
N PHE A 735 15.29 4.35 5.66
CA PHE A 735 14.20 4.15 4.71
C PHE A 735 12.84 4.51 5.31
N SER A 736 12.50 3.96 6.48
CA SER A 736 11.20 4.20 7.13
C SER A 736 10.93 5.70 7.36
N PRO A 737 11.85 6.51 7.93
CA PRO A 737 11.61 7.95 8.05
C PRO A 737 11.68 8.74 6.74
N LEU A 738 12.44 8.30 5.73
CA LEU A 738 12.40 8.91 4.40
C LEU A 738 11.00 8.75 3.78
N LYS A 739 10.51 7.50 3.69
CA LYS A 739 9.17 7.14 3.19
C LYS A 739 8.07 7.85 3.99
N ASN A 740 8.04 7.67 5.31
CA ASN A 740 6.95 8.15 6.16
C ASN A 740 6.87 9.69 6.27
N ASN A 741 7.91 10.42 5.84
CA ASN A 741 7.90 11.89 5.75
C ASN A 741 7.89 12.41 4.31
N GLY A 742 7.54 11.56 3.34
CA GLY A 742 7.26 11.96 1.96
C GLY A 742 8.50 12.30 1.13
N CYS A 743 9.63 11.61 1.35
CA CYS A 743 10.77 11.64 0.44
C CYS A 743 10.35 11.07 -0.93
N GLY A 744 10.64 11.83 -1.99
CA GLY A 744 10.35 11.45 -3.38
C GLY A 744 10.36 12.67 -4.31
N PRO A 745 9.78 12.56 -5.51
CA PRO A 745 9.75 13.64 -6.49
C PRO A 745 9.19 14.96 -5.94
N GLY A 746 9.76 16.08 -6.36
CA GLY A 746 9.48 17.42 -5.87
C GLY A 746 10.15 17.77 -4.53
N LYS A 747 11.02 16.92 -3.96
CA LYS A 747 11.66 17.13 -2.65
C LYS A 747 13.17 17.32 -2.70
N THR A 748 13.64 18.26 -1.88
CA THR A 748 15.03 18.41 -1.48
C THR A 748 15.24 17.77 -0.09
N VAL A 749 16.13 16.79 0.01
CA VAL A 749 16.34 15.98 1.23
C VAL A 749 17.77 16.14 1.74
N GLY A 750 17.95 16.50 3.01
CA GLY A 750 19.26 16.54 3.67
C GLY A 750 19.55 15.27 4.47
N ILE A 751 20.75 14.71 4.31
CA ILE A 751 21.22 13.57 5.09
C ILE A 751 22.39 14.03 5.96
N VAL A 752 22.13 14.19 7.27
CA VAL A 752 23.09 14.72 8.23
C VAL A 752 23.85 13.57 8.90
N GLY A 753 25.16 13.50 8.65
CA GLY A 753 26.06 12.50 9.24
C GLY A 753 26.38 11.32 8.31
N VAL A 754 26.96 11.56 7.13
CA VAL A 754 27.23 10.48 6.16
C VAL A 754 28.30 9.49 6.64
N GLY A 755 27.81 8.43 7.29
CA GLY A 755 28.50 7.27 7.84
C GLY A 755 27.64 6.01 7.67
N GLY A 756 27.67 5.08 8.62
CA GLY A 756 27.02 3.77 8.50
C GLY A 756 25.51 3.82 8.19
N LEU A 757 24.77 4.77 8.74
CA LEU A 757 23.36 5.03 8.38
C LEU A 757 23.26 6.06 7.24
N GLY A 758 23.96 7.20 7.33
CA GLY A 758 23.83 8.27 6.34
C GLY A 758 24.19 7.87 4.90
N HIS A 759 25.01 6.85 4.67
CA HIS A 759 25.27 6.36 3.30
C HIS A 759 24.01 5.68 2.69
N PHE A 760 23.30 4.86 3.46
CA PHE A 760 21.97 4.37 3.11
C PHE A 760 20.97 5.52 2.95
N GLY A 761 21.09 6.56 3.78
CA GLY A 761 20.20 7.73 3.70
C GLY A 761 20.30 8.44 2.35
N VAL A 762 21.51 8.56 1.79
CA VAL A 762 21.72 9.08 0.43
C VAL A 762 21.15 8.12 -0.62
N LEU A 763 21.53 6.84 -0.53
CA LEU A 763 21.12 5.80 -1.49
C LEU A 763 19.59 5.65 -1.58
N PHE A 764 18.89 5.50 -0.45
CA PHE A 764 17.43 5.35 -0.43
C PHE A 764 16.70 6.65 -0.77
N ALA A 765 17.24 7.83 -0.44
CA ALA A 765 16.61 9.09 -0.86
C ALA A 765 16.64 9.27 -2.40
N LYS A 766 17.71 8.81 -3.08
CA LYS A 766 17.73 8.76 -4.55
C LYS A 766 16.86 7.62 -5.11
N ALA A 767 16.81 6.44 -4.46
CA ALA A 767 15.97 5.32 -4.88
C ALA A 767 14.45 5.66 -4.81
N LEU A 768 14.04 6.43 -3.80
CA LEU A 768 12.69 6.99 -3.65
C LEU A 768 12.40 8.14 -4.64
N GLY A 769 13.40 8.61 -5.39
CA GLY A 769 13.22 9.61 -6.45
C GLY A 769 13.28 11.07 -5.97
N ALA A 770 13.99 11.39 -4.90
CA ALA A 770 14.17 12.79 -4.49
C ALA A 770 14.96 13.60 -5.54
N ASP A 771 14.36 14.70 -6.01
CA ASP A 771 14.93 15.66 -6.98
C ASP A 771 16.35 16.06 -6.62
N LYS A 772 16.61 16.29 -5.33
CA LYS A 772 17.90 16.73 -4.82
C LYS A 772 18.18 16.18 -3.42
N VAL A 773 19.27 15.43 -3.28
CA VAL A 773 19.79 14.92 -2.01
C VAL A 773 21.06 15.67 -1.64
N VAL A 774 21.11 16.17 -0.41
CA VAL A 774 22.22 16.98 0.11
C VAL A 774 22.92 16.21 1.23
N GLY A 775 24.16 15.79 0.98
CA GLY A 775 24.99 15.16 1.99
C GLY A 775 25.58 16.20 2.94
N ILE A 776 25.40 16.04 4.25
CA ILE A 776 25.85 17.02 5.25
C ILE A 776 26.79 16.32 6.24
N SER A 777 28.00 16.86 6.40
CA SER A 777 28.96 16.38 7.40
C SER A 777 29.94 17.47 7.81
N ARG A 778 30.88 17.13 8.69
CA ARG A 778 31.83 18.08 9.27
C ARG A 778 32.86 18.61 8.27
N LYS A 779 33.58 17.70 7.61
CA LYS A 779 34.73 18.03 6.76
C LYS A 779 34.55 17.63 5.31
N ALA A 780 35.07 18.45 4.40
CA ALA A 780 35.00 18.26 2.95
C ALA A 780 35.70 16.98 2.45
N SER A 781 36.51 16.30 3.26
CA SER A 781 37.23 15.07 2.90
C SER A 781 36.33 13.91 2.44
N LYS A 782 35.06 13.88 2.85
CA LYS A 782 34.07 12.90 2.38
C LYS A 782 33.28 13.34 1.15
N LYS A 783 33.44 14.56 0.65
CA LYS A 783 32.60 15.13 -0.42
C LYS A 783 32.50 14.22 -1.64
N ASP A 784 33.65 13.81 -2.18
CA ASP A 784 33.68 13.06 -3.44
C ASP A 784 33.16 11.62 -3.28
N GLU A 785 33.28 11.01 -2.09
CA GLU A 785 32.63 9.73 -1.76
C GLU A 785 31.11 9.88 -1.73
N VAL A 786 30.61 10.96 -1.13
CA VAL A 786 29.17 11.20 -0.93
C VAL A 786 28.46 11.63 -2.21
N LEU A 787 29.14 12.37 -3.10
CA LEU A 787 28.62 12.63 -4.45
C LEU A 787 28.60 11.34 -5.30
N LYS A 788 29.60 10.44 -5.15
CA LYS A 788 29.61 9.12 -5.81
C LYS A 788 28.53 8.16 -5.27
N LEU A 789 28.10 8.32 -4.02
CA LEU A 789 26.93 7.64 -3.44
C LEU A 789 25.59 8.15 -4.01
N GLY A 790 25.59 9.23 -4.80
CA GLY A 790 24.41 9.77 -5.47
C GLY A 790 23.85 11.07 -4.89
N ALA A 791 24.51 11.71 -3.91
CA ALA A 791 24.11 13.03 -3.47
C ALA A 791 24.40 14.09 -4.55
N ASP A 792 23.48 15.02 -4.75
CA ASP A 792 23.58 16.08 -5.76
C ASP A 792 24.32 17.33 -5.24
N GLU A 793 24.39 17.51 -3.92
CA GLU A 793 25.16 18.57 -3.26
C GLU A 793 25.78 18.09 -1.93
N TYR A 794 26.82 18.79 -1.46
CA TYR A 794 27.52 18.50 -0.21
C TYR A 794 27.78 19.74 0.64
N ILE A 795 27.51 19.66 1.94
CA ILE A 795 27.77 20.72 2.93
C ILE A 795 28.81 20.23 3.95
N ALA A 796 29.89 21.00 4.12
CA ALA A 796 30.96 20.77 5.10
C ALA A 796 30.84 21.80 6.24
N THR A 797 30.26 21.40 7.39
CA THR A 797 29.85 22.31 8.47
C THR A 797 31.01 22.99 9.20
N ASP A 798 32.19 22.38 9.18
CA ASP A 798 33.39 22.86 9.87
C ASP A 798 34.35 23.60 8.91
N ASP A 799 34.00 23.70 7.62
CA ASP A 799 34.84 24.30 6.55
C ASP A 799 34.17 25.52 5.87
N ASP A 800 32.85 25.67 5.95
CA ASP A 800 32.08 26.83 5.45
C ASP A 800 31.30 27.46 6.62
N ALA A 801 31.90 28.38 7.38
CA ALA A 801 31.32 28.91 8.63
C ALA A 801 29.92 29.56 8.47
N ASP A 802 29.51 29.93 7.25
CA ASP A 802 28.21 30.52 6.94
C ASP A 802 27.21 29.53 6.34
N TRP A 803 27.52 28.22 6.32
CA TRP A 803 26.67 27.15 5.75
C TRP A 803 25.19 27.28 6.13
N SER A 804 24.90 27.50 7.41
CA SER A 804 23.53 27.56 7.93
C SER A 804 22.77 28.83 7.52
N LYS A 805 23.47 29.89 7.11
CA LYS A 805 22.86 31.09 6.49
C LYS A 805 22.65 30.86 5.00
N LYS A 806 23.69 30.36 4.32
CA LYS A 806 23.77 30.13 2.87
C LYS A 806 22.74 29.14 2.35
N TYR A 807 22.52 28.04 3.08
CA TYR A 807 21.57 26.99 2.73
C TYR A 807 20.27 27.06 3.56
N ALA A 808 19.97 28.19 4.20
CA ALA A 808 18.74 28.37 4.98
C ALA A 808 17.49 28.16 4.11
N ARG A 809 16.46 27.48 4.63
CA ARG A 809 15.20 27.18 3.92
C ARG A 809 15.37 26.49 2.55
N SER A 810 16.35 25.59 2.43
CA SER A 810 16.64 24.84 1.19
C SER A 810 16.11 23.39 1.17
N LEU A 811 15.79 22.80 2.32
CA LEU A 811 15.45 21.37 2.48
C LEU A 811 13.98 21.16 2.91
N ASP A 812 13.27 20.21 2.31
CA ASP A 812 11.92 19.80 2.76
C ASP A 812 11.99 18.83 3.95
N LEU A 813 12.96 17.91 3.90
CA LEU A 813 13.18 16.86 4.89
C LEU A 813 14.66 16.80 5.26
N ILE A 814 14.94 16.58 6.54
CA ILE A 814 16.27 16.21 7.04
C ILE A 814 16.14 14.89 7.79
N VAL A 815 16.99 13.91 7.45
CA VAL A 815 17.22 12.71 8.27
C VAL A 815 18.59 12.85 8.92
N CYS A 816 18.63 12.86 10.25
CA CYS A 816 19.84 13.10 11.04
C CYS A 816 20.31 11.82 11.71
N THR A 817 21.43 11.29 11.22
CA THR A 817 22.07 10.06 11.71
C THR A 817 23.29 10.36 12.59
N VAL A 818 23.42 11.60 13.10
CA VAL A 818 24.50 12.00 14.01
C VAL A 818 24.16 11.60 15.43
N SER A 819 25.03 10.78 16.02
CA SER A 819 24.99 10.38 17.43
C SER A 819 25.94 11.28 18.25
N SER A 820 25.52 12.51 18.55
CA SER A 820 26.23 13.38 19.50
C SER A 820 25.36 14.48 20.10
N ASP A 821 25.49 14.65 21.41
CA ASP A 821 25.02 15.75 22.26
C ASP A 821 25.50 17.15 21.83
N LYS A 822 26.62 17.23 21.08
CA LYS A 822 27.31 18.47 20.69
C LYS A 822 27.00 18.92 19.25
N MET A 823 26.08 18.25 18.56
CA MET A 823 25.77 18.60 17.17
C MET A 823 25.10 19.98 17.02
N PRO A 824 25.34 20.73 15.92
CA PRO A 824 24.78 22.08 15.72
C PRO A 824 23.30 22.03 15.28
N LEU A 825 22.42 21.53 16.15
CA LEU A 825 21.01 21.27 15.83
C LEU A 825 20.24 22.52 15.39
N GLN A 826 20.45 23.67 16.03
CA GLN A 826 19.80 24.94 15.63
C GLN A 826 20.13 25.31 14.18
N GLN A 827 21.38 25.08 13.78
CA GLN A 827 21.88 25.36 12.44
C GLN A 827 21.33 24.35 11.42
N TYR A 828 21.12 23.08 11.78
CA TYR A 828 20.41 22.11 10.92
C TYR A 828 18.94 22.47 10.73
N LEU A 829 18.21 22.80 11.81
CA LEU A 829 16.80 23.19 11.75
C LEU A 829 16.58 24.42 10.85
N ARG A 830 17.55 25.35 10.81
CA ARG A 830 17.54 26.52 9.92
C ARG A 830 17.58 26.16 8.41
N LEU A 831 18.07 24.98 8.04
CA LEU A 831 18.08 24.54 6.64
C LEU A 831 16.69 24.18 6.10
N LEU A 832 15.72 23.90 6.99
CA LEU A 832 14.37 23.49 6.59
C LEU A 832 13.57 24.64 5.97
N LYS A 833 12.88 24.34 4.87
CA LYS A 833 11.82 25.13 4.26
C LYS A 833 10.66 25.34 5.26
N VAL A 834 9.75 26.25 4.94
CA VAL A 834 8.51 26.41 5.70
C VAL A 834 7.73 25.09 5.70
N TYR A 835 7.27 24.65 6.87
CA TYR A 835 6.66 23.32 7.12
C TYR A 835 7.56 22.10 6.87
N GLY A 836 8.87 22.29 6.66
CA GLY A 836 9.84 21.19 6.55
C GLY A 836 9.98 20.37 7.84
N THR A 837 10.51 19.15 7.72
CA THR A 837 10.60 18.18 8.82
C THR A 837 12.04 17.73 9.10
N PHE A 838 12.43 17.70 10.37
CA PHE A 838 13.67 17.08 10.85
C PHE A 838 13.33 15.77 11.57
N ILE A 839 13.95 14.67 11.18
CA ILE A 839 13.84 13.38 11.86
C ILE A 839 15.20 12.97 12.42
N GLN A 840 15.27 12.79 13.74
CA GLN A 840 16.43 12.23 14.42
C GLN A 840 16.38 10.69 14.37
N VAL A 841 17.50 10.07 13.98
CA VAL A 841 17.71 8.61 14.07
C VAL A 841 19.05 8.23 14.71
N GLY A 842 19.99 9.18 14.88
CA GLY A 842 21.18 8.98 15.72
C GLY A 842 20.83 9.02 17.21
N ALA A 843 21.35 8.10 18.01
CA ALA A 843 21.04 7.96 19.44
C ALA A 843 22.31 8.10 20.29
N PRO A 844 22.62 9.32 20.80
CA PRO A 844 23.80 9.56 21.65
C PRO A 844 23.80 8.70 22.91
N ASP A 845 24.99 8.40 23.46
CA ASP A 845 25.09 7.80 24.80
C ASP A 845 24.38 8.69 25.83
N GLY A 846 23.61 8.08 26.73
CA GLY A 846 22.70 8.77 27.65
C GLY A 846 21.51 9.51 26.99
N GLY A 847 21.29 9.40 25.67
CA GLY A 847 20.09 9.86 24.96
C GLY A 847 19.92 11.38 24.79
N ASN A 848 20.86 12.20 25.26
CA ASN A 848 20.70 13.66 25.28
C ASN A 848 20.88 14.33 23.90
N LEU A 849 20.01 15.29 23.57
CA LEU A 849 20.07 16.11 22.37
C LEU A 849 20.30 17.60 22.71
N PRO A 850 20.90 18.40 21.81
CA PRO A 850 21.03 19.85 22.00
C PRO A 850 19.68 20.54 22.18
N ALA A 851 19.65 21.61 22.99
CA ALA A 851 18.42 22.35 23.28
C ALA A 851 17.76 22.97 22.02
N ILE A 852 16.42 22.94 21.98
CA ILE A 852 15.64 23.49 20.88
C ILE A 852 15.08 24.87 21.24
N ASN A 853 15.47 25.90 20.48
CA ASN A 853 14.87 27.23 20.59
C ASN A 853 13.46 27.24 19.95
N ALA A 854 12.44 27.65 20.70
CA ALA A 854 11.05 27.65 20.24
C ALA A 854 10.80 28.55 19.02
N PHE A 855 11.49 29.70 18.90
CA PHE A 855 11.32 30.59 17.76
C PHE A 855 11.87 29.99 16.46
N THR A 856 12.87 29.10 16.52
CA THR A 856 13.34 28.35 15.34
C THR A 856 12.23 27.47 14.77
N LEU A 857 11.38 26.88 15.63
CA LEU A 857 10.20 26.12 15.20
C LEU A 857 9.12 27.05 14.65
N LEU A 858 8.71 28.04 15.45
CA LEU A 858 7.58 28.93 15.15
C LEU A 858 7.80 29.77 13.87
N ALA A 859 9.01 30.29 13.66
CA ALA A 859 9.29 31.20 12.53
C ALA A 859 9.22 30.54 11.15
N SER A 860 9.19 29.20 11.06
CA SER A 860 9.05 28.45 9.81
C SER A 860 7.99 27.34 9.88
N GLY A 861 7.27 27.17 10.99
CA GLY A 861 6.29 26.08 11.18
C GLY A 861 6.88 24.67 11.04
N ILE A 862 8.17 24.50 11.32
CA ILE A 862 8.90 23.25 11.07
C ILE A 862 8.60 22.17 12.12
N LYS A 863 8.72 20.91 11.71
CA LYS A 863 8.47 19.74 12.55
C LYS A 863 9.80 19.12 13.00
N VAL A 864 9.84 18.61 14.22
CA VAL A 864 10.95 17.80 14.74
C VAL A 864 10.35 16.50 15.28
N GLY A 865 10.89 15.36 14.86
CA GLY A 865 10.47 14.04 15.30
C GLY A 865 11.64 13.06 15.37
N GLY A 866 11.34 11.81 15.72
CA GLY A 866 12.30 10.71 15.72
C GLY A 866 11.75 9.51 14.95
N SER A 867 12.62 8.58 14.57
CA SER A 867 12.22 7.28 14.02
C SER A 867 13.17 6.19 14.50
N GLY A 868 12.63 5.00 14.74
CA GLY A 868 13.37 3.85 15.27
C GLY A 868 13.09 2.63 14.41
N ILE A 869 14.13 2.16 13.73
CA ILE A 869 14.12 0.97 12.85
C ILE A 869 12.93 1.00 11.86
N GLY A 870 12.27 -0.13 11.64
CA GLY A 870 11.00 -0.24 10.94
C GLY A 870 10.34 -1.57 11.28
N SER A 871 9.07 -1.74 10.90
CA SER A 871 8.33 -3.00 11.10
C SER A 871 8.76 -4.07 10.08
N PRO A 872 8.44 -5.36 10.33
CA PRO A 872 8.66 -6.44 9.36
C PRO A 872 8.06 -6.17 7.96
N SER A 873 7.02 -5.35 7.85
CA SER A 873 6.45 -4.91 6.57
C SER A 873 7.29 -3.83 5.88
N ASP A 874 7.72 -2.77 6.58
CA ASP A 874 8.63 -1.76 6.02
C ASP A 874 9.98 -2.39 5.58
N ILE A 875 10.47 -3.43 6.28
CA ILE A 875 11.72 -4.13 5.90
C ILE A 875 11.56 -4.86 4.56
N ARG A 876 10.44 -5.57 4.34
CA ARG A 876 10.18 -6.26 3.07
C ARG A 876 10.15 -5.26 1.91
N GLU A 877 9.36 -4.19 2.04
CA GLU A 877 9.23 -3.13 1.03
C GLU A 877 10.56 -2.42 0.72
N MET A 878 11.40 -2.20 1.73
CA MET A 878 12.76 -1.66 1.56
C MET A 878 13.65 -2.61 0.74
N LEU A 879 13.61 -3.91 1.01
CA LEU A 879 14.41 -4.91 0.27
C LEU A 879 13.91 -5.05 -1.18
N ASP A 880 12.60 -4.97 -1.40
CA ASP A 880 12.00 -4.97 -2.74
C ASP A 880 12.43 -3.73 -3.54
N LEU A 881 12.37 -2.53 -2.94
CA LEU A 881 12.89 -1.30 -3.57
C LEU A 881 14.40 -1.39 -3.81
N ALA A 882 15.15 -2.06 -2.93
CA ALA A 882 16.59 -2.26 -3.09
C ALA A 882 16.92 -3.13 -4.31
N VAL A 883 16.12 -4.17 -4.60
CA VAL A 883 16.21 -4.95 -5.84
C VAL A 883 15.78 -4.11 -7.04
N GLU A 884 14.61 -3.46 -6.97
CA GLU A 884 13.99 -2.73 -8.08
C GLU A 884 14.88 -1.59 -8.59
N LYS A 885 15.38 -0.75 -7.67
CA LYS A 885 16.28 0.38 -7.98
C LYS A 885 17.76 0.01 -7.96
N LYS A 886 18.11 -1.27 -7.71
CA LYS A 886 19.48 -1.80 -7.62
C LYS A 886 20.35 -1.04 -6.62
N VAL A 887 19.80 -0.79 -5.44
CA VAL A 887 20.45 -0.07 -4.33
C VAL A 887 21.63 -0.88 -3.81
N LYS A 888 22.85 -0.44 -4.14
CA LYS A 888 24.07 -1.09 -3.69
C LYS A 888 24.75 -0.32 -2.54
N PRO A 889 24.80 -0.87 -1.31
CA PRO A 889 25.55 -0.29 -0.21
C PRO A 889 27.06 -0.41 -0.44
N TRP A 890 27.84 0.35 0.34
CA TRP A 890 29.29 0.29 0.31
C TRP A 890 29.78 -0.54 1.51
N VAL A 891 29.93 -1.84 1.29
CA VAL A 891 30.24 -2.83 2.32
C VAL A 891 31.68 -3.34 2.22
N GLN A 892 32.28 -3.60 3.38
CA GLN A 892 33.60 -4.19 3.53
C GLN A 892 33.45 -5.51 4.28
N LYS A 893 33.62 -6.63 3.57
CA LYS A 893 33.54 -7.97 4.18
C LYS A 893 34.73 -8.23 5.12
N ARG A 894 34.46 -8.83 6.27
CA ARG A 894 35.44 -9.25 7.30
C ARG A 894 35.10 -10.68 7.72
N PRO A 895 36.08 -11.57 7.99
CA PRO A 895 35.81 -12.87 8.61
C PRO A 895 35.09 -12.73 9.97
N LEU A 896 34.15 -13.63 10.30
CA LEU A 896 33.50 -13.65 11.62
C LEU A 896 34.51 -13.85 12.76
N LYS A 897 35.59 -14.61 12.51
CA LYS A 897 36.71 -14.76 13.46
C LYS A 897 37.43 -13.45 13.81
N ASP A 898 37.28 -12.40 13.00
CA ASP A 898 37.93 -11.10 13.18
C ASP A 898 37.02 -10.07 13.88
N ALA A 899 35.85 -10.48 14.42
CA ALA A 899 34.83 -9.59 14.99
C ALA A 899 35.39 -8.59 16.02
N ASN A 900 36.28 -9.04 16.92
CA ASN A 900 36.96 -8.17 17.88
C ASN A 900 37.72 -7.02 17.21
N GLN A 901 38.50 -7.29 16.15
CA GLN A 901 39.24 -6.25 15.43
C GLN A 901 38.31 -5.38 14.58
N ALA A 902 37.27 -5.96 13.98
CA ALA A 902 36.31 -5.21 13.16
C ALA A 902 35.49 -4.20 13.98
N ILE A 903 35.18 -4.51 15.25
CA ILE A 903 34.61 -3.58 16.23
C ILE A 903 35.58 -2.42 16.52
N VAL A 904 36.85 -2.71 16.83
CA VAL A 904 37.87 -1.67 17.11
C VAL A 904 38.11 -0.77 15.88
N ASP A 905 38.16 -1.36 14.68
CA ASP A 905 38.28 -0.62 13.41
C ASP A 905 37.05 0.26 13.13
N MET A 906 35.87 -0.10 13.64
CA MET A 906 34.64 0.67 13.48
C MET A 906 34.59 1.85 14.46
N GLU A 907 34.97 1.66 15.72
CA GLU A 907 35.12 2.73 16.72
C GLU A 907 36.18 3.77 16.25
N ALA A 908 37.29 3.30 15.68
CA ALA A 908 38.30 4.15 15.06
C ALA A 908 37.83 4.89 13.77
N GLY A 909 36.61 4.60 13.29
CA GLY A 909 36.02 5.25 12.12
C GLY A 909 36.66 4.84 10.78
N HIS A 910 37.32 3.68 10.70
CA HIS A 910 37.96 3.19 9.48
C HIS A 910 36.96 2.70 8.42
N ALA A 911 35.74 2.32 8.81
CA ALA A 911 34.71 1.79 7.91
C ALA A 911 34.30 2.78 6.78
N ARG A 912 34.16 2.26 5.56
CA ARG A 912 33.73 2.95 4.33
C ARG A 912 32.78 2.05 3.52
N TYR A 913 31.51 1.92 3.91
CA TYR A 913 30.77 2.61 4.96
C TYR A 913 30.17 1.67 6.03
N ARG A 914 30.18 0.36 5.79
CA ARG A 914 29.80 -0.69 6.75
C ARG A 914 30.78 -1.86 6.72
N TYR A 915 31.04 -2.46 7.87
CA TYR A 915 31.62 -3.81 7.92
C TYR A 915 30.50 -4.85 7.95
N VAL A 916 30.74 -5.99 7.32
CA VAL A 916 29.88 -7.17 7.38
C VAL A 916 30.76 -8.38 7.68
N LEU A 917 30.46 -9.03 8.80
CA LEU A 917 31.08 -10.29 9.23
C LEU A 917 30.56 -11.42 8.35
N VAL A 918 31.45 -12.26 7.84
CA VAL A 918 31.17 -13.43 7.00
C VAL A 918 31.54 -14.67 7.80
N ASN A 919 30.59 -15.55 8.07
CA ASN A 919 30.89 -16.83 8.70
C ASN A 919 31.36 -17.82 7.65
N GLU A 920 32.69 -17.97 7.52
CA GLU A 920 33.36 -18.84 6.54
C GLU A 920 32.97 -20.33 6.69
N LYS A 921 32.30 -20.75 7.77
CA LYS A 921 31.73 -22.09 7.94
C LYS A 921 30.48 -22.33 7.10
N HIS A 922 29.65 -21.29 6.94
CA HIS A 922 28.28 -21.39 6.41
C HIS A 922 28.04 -20.55 5.15
N ALA A 923 28.84 -19.50 4.93
CA ALA A 923 28.86 -18.75 3.68
C ALA A 923 29.56 -19.57 2.58
N LYS A 924 28.78 -20.13 1.65
CA LYS A 924 29.32 -20.68 0.41
C LYS A 924 29.90 -19.55 -0.45
N LEU A 925 31.14 -19.73 -0.88
CA LEU A 925 31.88 -18.85 -1.80
C LEU A 925 31.41 -19.01 -3.26
#